data_AF-A0AAD6IRX4-F1
#
_entry.id   AF-A0AAD6IRX4-F1
#
_cell.length_a   1.000
_cell.length_b   1.000
_cell.length_c   1.000
_cell.angle_alpha   90.00
_cell.angle_beta   90.00
_cell.angle_gamma   90.00
#
_symmetry.space_group_name_H-M   'P 1'
#
loop_
_entity.id
_entity.type
_entity.pdbx_description
1 polymer ?
#
loop_
_entity_poly.entity_id
_entity_poly.type
_entity_poly.pdbx_seq_one_letter_code
_entity_poly.pdbx_strand_id
1 'polypeptide(L)'
;MVKKSFPWHEDIYNFVPGWSIVDKDIQFLKDLNVNVVRLGVHWAGVEPIRGEYNQTYLDITYGIIKKLQDNGIYTLVDQHQDVWAAQLCGHGAPLWFVKSHWVEPGHRMPAPQKAPFVNLDANGVPTNEECGTIGENWALSYLDYAVGNAFGRLYNNYDGLGDAWAAYWKVVATEYGRLPGVMGYDLMNEPWVGDHWANPLLLIPGVADHTTMEPLWNKGNDAIRTVDDTTIVMFEGSTYDILAGFNNVPGGDGSKTAHSYHYYKPPQLISIETTIKNRIKDATRLKTTGMLTEFELWGSSDDAIANALETTRQADRYLQSWAAWAYENVINGDTSAPYPHLALIYARTYAEATAGITKSSYFEDVTGKYWVSWIANTRITAPSLVRISPKLYYPDGIRVISNPPNAVTYTMENENVVQLHYNARTPNGQTITASIQPLYPTEQSDHPIQLWSKLESGSSKIWNVVLNSCIPGKISQQWNTTSTGNIVNAETGYYSIIQDHAELHDYYNKIMSSDDEDTITRNQNLFVWELARHSIGEELVVYPLFEKLLGQEGKDMAEKDRQEHLKVKKQLHTFQSMKAKDPEFKSTLQALYKDLKEHIEEEERDDLPTLEKQLSSDLSESYAKSFERTKNFTPTRSHPSAPDKPPFETVVGLMTAPMDKLADLSSTTAAKISGVIAMHQRKDDRPYFTTNDGIPWPDASHSLNVGGIPVISDVYLMQKQQTFNRSKTLERMVHPCGSGAFGYFECTKSVSDLTKAQFLRKECQKTPVFVRFSTVTFGKEFPDQGRNPRGFAIKFYTGEGNYDIVELNWPVFFCRDPIQGPDVIRSQQRNPANFLLDFNSLFDFLANVPENNHAGMMFFSDHGTPVGWRFSHGVNADGKFVYIKYHFRADHGQKQFMWSEAVKVSGEDPDYSKRDLWDAIESGTPVTWTAFYQIMQPEEADAAILGFDPFDVTKVWPRKQFPYNRLGVNLHQVPVNCPFMATSYASINFDGALRVDANTAGNPHYVPNSYVNKFSPDKAECPAAVSDNVLSRQSHHFHEGSPSEYDQVRSLYFRVMSSDARARLHANTADYLKWTKSDVRRAYLKQCWAISPDYARGIYNALPEKKIQLEEIEISVEEAARTGKCAKFMPKSDQQRLVGKPI
;
A
#
# COMPACT_ATOMS: atom_id res chain seq x y z
N MET A 1 4.94 -31.43 -4.48
CA MET A 1 4.17 -32.63 -4.11
C MET A 1 4.89 -33.27 -2.94
N VAL A 2 4.35 -33.12 -1.73
CA VAL A 2 5.03 -33.55 -0.50
C VAL A 2 3.99 -34.03 0.51
N LYS A 3 4.14 -35.27 0.97
CA LYS A 3 3.28 -35.84 2.01
C LYS A 3 3.98 -35.82 3.36
N LYS A 4 3.68 -34.79 4.14
CA LYS A 4 4.35 -34.47 5.41
C LYS A 4 4.12 -35.49 6.54
N SER A 5 3.22 -36.47 6.34
CA SER A 5 2.87 -37.52 7.32
C SER A 5 3.06 -38.95 6.77
N PHE A 6 3.21 -39.93 7.66
CA PHE A 6 3.36 -41.35 7.33
C PHE A 6 2.28 -41.83 6.33
N PRO A 7 2.63 -42.58 5.27
CA PRO A 7 3.92 -43.21 4.98
C PRO A 7 4.91 -42.34 4.19
N TRP A 8 4.74 -41.01 4.18
CA TRP A 8 5.63 -40.03 3.52
C TRP A 8 5.74 -40.15 1.99
N HIS A 9 4.78 -40.83 1.36
CA HIS A 9 4.62 -40.91 -0.09
C HIS A 9 3.13 -40.88 -0.48
N GLU A 10 2.83 -40.34 -1.66
CA GLU A 10 1.46 -40.24 -2.19
C GLU A 10 0.82 -41.62 -2.44
N ASP A 11 -0.51 -41.68 -2.57
CA ASP A 11 -1.20 -42.92 -2.97
C ASP A 11 -0.85 -43.28 -4.42
N ILE A 12 -0.45 -44.53 -4.66
CA ILE A 12 -0.06 -45.07 -5.98
C ILE A 12 -1.06 -46.11 -6.52
N TYR A 13 -2.15 -46.36 -5.79
CA TYR A 13 -3.18 -47.35 -6.10
C TYR A 13 -4.55 -46.70 -6.35
N ASN A 14 -4.89 -45.66 -5.57
CA ASN A 14 -6.15 -44.95 -5.65
C ASN A 14 -5.93 -43.51 -6.15
N PHE A 15 -6.86 -42.98 -6.94
CA PHE A 15 -6.92 -41.54 -7.16
C PHE A 15 -7.49 -40.85 -5.92
N VAL A 16 -6.69 -39.97 -5.31
CA VAL A 16 -7.07 -39.15 -4.16
C VAL A 16 -6.76 -37.70 -4.55
N PRO A 17 -7.77 -36.82 -4.71
CA PRO A 17 -7.57 -35.44 -5.17
C PRO A 17 -6.43 -34.74 -4.44
N GLY A 18 -5.33 -34.48 -5.15
CA GLY A 18 -4.14 -33.81 -4.63
C GLY A 18 -3.09 -34.68 -3.93
N TRP A 19 -3.43 -35.92 -3.54
CA TRP A 19 -2.64 -36.79 -2.66
C TRP A 19 -2.35 -38.19 -3.26
N SER A 20 -2.40 -38.29 -4.59
CA SER A 20 -2.06 -39.48 -5.37
C SER A 20 -1.15 -39.17 -6.55
N ILE A 21 -0.42 -40.19 -7.02
CA ILE A 21 0.30 -40.18 -8.31
C ILE A 21 -0.10 -41.43 -9.10
N VAL A 22 -1.36 -41.47 -9.52
CA VAL A 22 -1.88 -42.46 -10.48
C VAL A 22 -2.00 -41.85 -11.88
N ASP A 23 -2.33 -42.65 -12.88
CA ASP A 23 -2.32 -42.23 -14.30
C ASP A 23 -3.24 -41.02 -14.60
N LYS A 24 -4.26 -40.79 -13.75
CA LYS A 24 -5.11 -39.59 -13.82
C LYS A 24 -4.38 -38.31 -13.40
N ASP A 25 -3.56 -38.36 -12.36
CA ASP A 25 -2.75 -37.22 -11.89
C ASP A 25 -1.68 -36.86 -12.93
N ILE A 26 -1.07 -37.89 -13.52
CA ILE A 26 -0.14 -37.75 -14.65
C ILE A 26 -0.81 -37.07 -15.85
N GLN A 27 -2.05 -37.44 -16.19
CA GLN A 27 -2.78 -36.77 -17.27
C GLN A 27 -3.09 -35.31 -16.92
N PHE A 28 -3.44 -35.00 -15.68
CA PHE A 28 -3.63 -33.61 -15.25
C PHE A 28 -2.34 -32.78 -15.35
N LEU A 29 -1.18 -33.33 -14.98
CA LEU A 29 0.11 -32.63 -15.14
C LEU A 29 0.40 -32.32 -16.61
N LYS A 30 0.14 -33.26 -17.54
CA LYS A 30 0.29 -33.04 -18.99
C LYS A 30 -0.68 -31.99 -19.55
N ASP A 31 -1.93 -32.02 -19.10
CA ASP A 31 -2.96 -31.06 -19.51
C ASP A 31 -2.61 -29.63 -19.06
N LEU A 32 -1.99 -29.51 -17.88
CA LEU A 32 -1.41 -28.28 -17.34
C LEU A 32 -0.02 -27.93 -17.91
N ASN A 33 0.52 -28.69 -18.87
CA ASN A 33 1.86 -28.50 -19.47
C ASN A 33 3.04 -28.50 -18.46
N VAL A 34 2.86 -29.15 -17.30
CA VAL A 34 3.89 -29.29 -16.28
C VAL A 34 4.98 -30.25 -16.77
N ASN A 35 6.24 -29.84 -16.65
CA ASN A 35 7.42 -30.63 -17.03
C ASN A 35 8.35 -30.98 -15.86
N VAL A 36 8.13 -30.40 -14.68
CA VAL A 36 8.92 -30.63 -13.46
C VAL A 36 7.99 -30.83 -12.27
N VAL A 37 8.29 -31.82 -11.44
CA VAL A 37 7.69 -32.02 -10.11
C VAL A 37 8.79 -31.95 -9.05
N ARG A 38 8.63 -31.06 -8.06
CA ARG A 38 9.37 -31.12 -6.79
C ARG A 38 8.69 -32.17 -5.91
N LEU A 39 9.39 -33.28 -5.65
CA LEU A 39 8.88 -34.46 -4.94
C LEU A 39 9.58 -34.61 -3.61
N GLY A 40 8.82 -34.54 -2.52
CA GLY A 40 9.33 -34.68 -1.16
C GLY A 40 9.77 -36.11 -0.85
N VAL A 41 11.04 -36.29 -0.52
CA VAL A 41 11.65 -37.51 -0.03
C VAL A 41 12.13 -37.25 1.38
N HIS A 42 11.32 -37.61 2.38
CA HIS A 42 11.63 -37.32 3.76
C HIS A 42 12.70 -38.29 4.30
N TRP A 43 13.70 -37.77 5.02
CA TRP A 43 14.73 -38.58 5.69
C TRP A 43 14.10 -39.59 6.67
N ALA A 44 13.00 -39.20 7.35
CA ALA A 44 12.17 -40.08 8.17
C ALA A 44 11.61 -41.32 7.43
N GLY A 45 11.34 -41.20 6.13
CA GLY A 45 10.89 -42.32 5.29
C GLY A 45 12.03 -43.24 4.85
N VAL A 46 13.19 -42.66 4.53
CA VAL A 46 14.38 -43.36 4.02
C VAL A 46 15.17 -44.07 5.13
N GLU A 47 15.38 -43.44 6.28
CA GLU A 47 16.18 -43.97 7.40
C GLU A 47 15.38 -43.92 8.73
N PRO A 48 14.28 -44.70 8.85
CA PRO A 48 13.43 -44.69 10.04
C PRO A 48 14.14 -45.21 11.30
N ILE A 49 15.20 -46.00 11.14
CA ILE A 49 16.11 -46.48 12.19
C ILE A 49 17.54 -46.14 11.72
N ARG A 50 18.38 -45.63 12.63
CA ARG A 50 19.69 -45.07 12.26
C ARG A 50 20.61 -46.15 11.66
N GLY A 51 21.07 -45.93 10.43
CA GLY A 51 21.87 -46.88 9.64
C GLY A 51 21.07 -48.01 8.98
N GLU A 52 19.74 -48.06 9.13
CA GLU A 52 18.85 -49.06 8.53
C GLU A 52 17.89 -48.40 7.54
N TYR A 53 18.18 -48.60 6.24
CA TYR A 53 17.45 -47.94 5.15
C TYR A 53 16.21 -48.72 4.71
N ASN A 54 15.11 -47.99 4.52
CA ASN A 54 13.80 -48.54 4.20
C ASN A 54 13.63 -48.77 2.69
N GLN A 55 14.07 -49.92 2.20
CA GLN A 55 13.97 -50.26 0.78
C GLN A 55 12.53 -50.17 0.24
N THR A 56 11.50 -50.49 1.03
CA THR A 56 10.10 -50.37 0.58
C THR A 56 9.69 -48.94 0.27
N TYR A 57 10.17 -47.96 1.05
CA TYR A 57 9.95 -46.53 0.74
C TYR A 57 10.72 -46.10 -0.51
N LEU A 58 11.98 -46.54 -0.63
CA LEU A 58 12.84 -46.27 -1.79
C LEU A 58 12.23 -46.84 -3.09
N ASP A 59 11.78 -48.10 -3.07
CA ASP A 59 11.14 -48.79 -4.21
C ASP A 59 9.85 -48.10 -4.67
N ILE A 60 8.99 -47.70 -3.72
CA ILE A 60 7.75 -46.97 -4.01
C ILE A 60 8.05 -45.62 -4.64
N THR A 61 9.00 -44.88 -4.06
CA THR A 61 9.38 -43.54 -4.53
C THR A 61 10.06 -43.59 -5.89
N TYR A 62 10.96 -44.57 -6.11
CA TYR A 62 11.52 -44.89 -7.43
C TYR A 62 10.41 -45.20 -8.44
N GLY A 63 9.36 -45.91 -8.04
CA GLY A 63 8.16 -46.15 -8.86
C GLY A 63 7.39 -44.88 -9.24
N ILE A 64 7.32 -43.89 -8.35
CA ILE A 64 6.73 -42.56 -8.61
C ILE A 64 7.62 -41.75 -9.57
N ILE A 65 8.92 -41.60 -9.27
CA ILE A 65 9.89 -40.89 -10.12
C ILE A 65 9.91 -41.50 -11.52
N LYS A 66 9.93 -42.84 -11.62
CA LYS A 66 9.86 -43.53 -12.91
C LYS A 66 8.53 -43.29 -13.64
N LYS A 67 7.38 -43.27 -12.95
CA LYS A 67 6.09 -42.94 -13.58
C LYS A 67 6.09 -41.53 -14.16
N LEU A 68 6.71 -40.56 -13.50
CA LEU A 68 6.87 -39.18 -13.99
C LEU A 68 7.81 -39.14 -15.22
N GLN A 69 8.99 -39.76 -15.11
CA GLN A 69 9.99 -39.87 -16.19
C GLN A 69 9.41 -40.51 -17.45
N ASP A 70 8.78 -41.68 -17.33
CA ASP A 70 8.21 -42.44 -18.44
C ASP A 70 7.03 -41.70 -19.11
N ASN A 71 6.63 -40.54 -18.56
CA ASN A 71 5.61 -39.63 -19.06
C ASN A 71 6.13 -38.23 -19.47
N GLY A 72 7.45 -38.01 -19.46
CA GLY A 72 8.07 -36.75 -19.91
C GLY A 72 8.04 -35.61 -18.88
N ILE A 73 8.02 -35.98 -17.59
CA ILE A 73 8.04 -35.06 -16.45
C ILE A 73 9.29 -35.36 -15.61
N TYR A 74 10.15 -34.37 -15.44
CA TYR A 74 11.34 -34.47 -14.60
C TYR A 74 10.96 -34.39 -13.11
N THR A 75 11.78 -35.00 -12.25
CA THR A 75 11.66 -34.89 -10.80
C THR A 75 12.85 -34.13 -10.23
N LEU A 76 12.58 -33.09 -9.45
CA LEU A 76 13.50 -32.52 -8.47
C LEU A 76 13.25 -33.26 -7.15
N VAL A 77 14.24 -34.03 -6.70
CA VAL A 77 14.16 -34.83 -5.47
C VAL A 77 14.49 -33.92 -4.29
N ASP A 78 13.50 -33.63 -3.46
CA ASP A 78 13.59 -32.64 -2.38
C ASP A 78 13.64 -33.33 -1.01
N GLN A 79 14.68 -33.05 -0.20
CA GLN A 79 14.63 -33.39 1.23
C GLN A 79 13.74 -32.38 1.96
N HIS A 80 12.44 -32.57 1.84
CA HIS A 80 11.48 -31.65 2.41
C HIS A 80 11.49 -31.71 3.94
N GLN A 81 11.39 -30.54 4.57
CA GLN A 81 11.26 -30.37 6.01
C GLN A 81 10.45 -29.10 6.31
N ASP A 82 9.72 -29.12 7.42
CA ASP A 82 9.19 -27.91 8.07
C ASP A 82 9.56 -28.03 9.54
N VAL A 83 10.26 -27.06 10.14
CA VAL A 83 10.61 -27.09 11.58
C VAL A 83 11.32 -28.42 11.99
N TRP A 84 12.02 -29.03 11.03
CA TRP A 84 12.90 -30.20 11.09
C TRP A 84 12.33 -31.57 11.52
N ALA A 85 11.58 -31.68 12.62
CA ALA A 85 11.30 -32.99 13.24
C ALA A 85 9.99 -33.05 14.05
N ALA A 86 9.39 -34.24 14.14
CA ALA A 86 8.10 -34.46 14.80
C ALA A 86 8.11 -34.08 16.30
N GLN A 87 9.22 -34.29 17.02
CA GLN A 87 9.38 -33.84 18.41
C GLN A 87 9.34 -32.32 18.60
N LEU A 88 9.41 -31.57 17.49
CA LEU A 88 9.40 -30.10 17.41
C LEU A 88 8.13 -29.57 16.73
N CYS A 89 7.10 -30.42 16.57
CA CYS A 89 5.91 -30.17 15.73
C CYS A 89 6.22 -29.94 14.23
N GLY A 90 7.36 -30.44 13.76
CA GLY A 90 7.82 -30.37 12.38
C GLY A 90 7.87 -31.72 11.64
N HIS A 91 8.44 -31.70 10.44
CA HIS A 91 8.58 -32.84 9.53
C HIS A 91 9.96 -32.83 8.87
N GLY A 92 10.42 -33.99 8.40
CA GLY A 92 11.67 -34.14 7.64
C GLY A 92 12.58 -35.22 8.23
N ALA A 93 13.17 -34.94 9.39
CA ALA A 93 14.13 -35.81 10.06
C ALA A 93 13.47 -37.01 10.79
N PRO A 94 14.16 -38.16 10.88
CA PRO A 94 13.66 -39.35 11.57
C PRO A 94 13.57 -39.19 13.10
N LEU A 95 12.70 -39.97 13.73
CA LEU A 95 12.44 -39.90 15.19
C LEU A 95 13.69 -40.14 16.06
N TRP A 96 14.71 -40.85 15.57
CA TRP A 96 15.95 -41.05 16.31
C TRP A 96 16.86 -39.81 16.34
N PHE A 97 16.59 -38.79 15.53
CA PHE A 97 17.38 -37.55 15.45
C PHE A 97 17.28 -36.74 16.75
N VAL A 98 16.07 -36.30 17.13
CA VAL A 98 15.87 -35.42 18.29
C VAL A 98 15.79 -36.26 19.56
N LYS A 99 16.92 -36.38 20.27
CA LYS A 99 16.96 -37.10 21.55
C LYS A 99 16.22 -36.30 22.64
N SER A 100 15.39 -36.97 23.43
CA SER A 100 14.51 -36.34 24.44
C SER A 100 15.23 -35.43 25.45
N HIS A 101 16.50 -35.70 25.74
CA HIS A 101 17.36 -34.93 26.64
C HIS A 101 18.15 -33.77 25.98
N TRP A 102 18.06 -33.60 24.65
CA TRP A 102 18.61 -32.40 23.98
C TRP A 102 17.68 -31.19 24.13
N VAL A 103 16.42 -31.43 24.51
CA VAL A 103 15.40 -30.40 24.61
C VAL A 103 14.75 -30.44 25.99
N GLU A 104 15.36 -29.70 26.93
CA GLU A 104 14.87 -29.56 28.29
C GLU A 104 13.43 -29.03 28.32
N PRO A 105 12.53 -29.53 29.18
CA PRO A 105 11.12 -29.10 29.19
C PRO A 105 10.90 -27.59 29.42
N GLY A 106 11.83 -26.90 30.11
CA GLY A 106 11.79 -25.45 30.30
C GLY A 106 12.36 -24.63 29.12
N HIS A 107 13.01 -25.29 28.16
CA HIS A 107 13.56 -24.70 26.94
C HIS A 107 12.77 -25.14 25.68
N ARG A 108 11.60 -25.75 25.86
CA ARG A 108 10.57 -25.92 24.82
C ARG A 108 9.69 -24.68 24.84
N MET A 109 9.89 -23.76 23.88
CA MET A 109 9.17 -22.49 23.75
C MET A 109 9.35 -21.48 24.90
N PRO A 110 10.13 -20.41 24.67
CA PRO A 110 9.99 -19.13 25.38
C PRO A 110 9.65 -18.00 24.38
N ALA A 111 8.37 -17.90 24.01
CA ALA A 111 7.81 -16.96 23.02
C ALA A 111 8.18 -17.26 21.54
N PRO A 112 7.33 -16.91 20.54
CA PRO A 112 6.09 -16.15 20.63
C PRO A 112 4.81 -17.00 20.71
N GLN A 113 4.80 -18.06 21.53
CA GLN A 113 3.56 -18.71 21.98
C GLN A 113 3.67 -19.37 23.37
N LYS A 114 2.67 -20.18 23.74
CA LYS A 114 2.32 -20.54 25.13
C LYS A 114 3.22 -21.61 25.75
N ALA A 115 2.95 -21.92 27.03
CA ALA A 115 3.67 -22.85 27.89
C ALA A 115 4.00 -24.21 27.22
N PRO A 116 5.12 -24.87 27.62
CA PRO A 116 5.66 -26.06 26.97
C PRO A 116 4.64 -27.21 26.85
N PHE A 117 4.77 -27.98 25.76
CA PHE A 117 3.97 -29.17 25.48
C PHE A 117 3.93 -30.13 26.67
N VAL A 118 2.72 -30.62 26.98
CA VAL A 118 2.42 -31.37 28.22
C VAL A 118 2.14 -32.85 27.93
N ASN A 119 1.61 -33.18 26.75
CA ASN A 119 1.09 -34.50 26.39
C ASN A 119 1.98 -35.19 25.35
N LEU A 120 3.25 -35.37 25.70
CA LEU A 120 4.21 -36.05 24.82
C LEU A 120 3.98 -37.57 24.77
N ASP A 121 4.20 -38.17 23.61
CA ASP A 121 4.24 -39.62 23.43
C ASP A 121 5.54 -40.26 23.98
N ALA A 122 5.69 -41.58 23.85
CA ALA A 122 6.88 -42.31 24.30
C ALA A 122 8.19 -41.93 23.55
N ASN A 123 8.09 -41.30 22.37
CA ASN A 123 9.21 -40.79 21.58
C ASN A 123 9.50 -39.30 21.83
N GLY A 124 8.68 -38.63 22.65
CA GLY A 124 8.78 -37.19 22.94
C GLY A 124 8.08 -36.30 21.90
N VAL A 125 7.20 -36.87 21.07
CA VAL A 125 6.39 -36.18 20.06
C VAL A 125 5.12 -35.60 20.70
N PRO A 126 4.81 -34.29 20.55
CA PRO A 126 3.55 -33.71 21.03
C PRO A 126 2.33 -34.24 20.27
N THR A 127 1.14 -34.09 20.84
CA THR A 127 -0.10 -34.44 20.13
C THR A 127 -0.40 -33.48 18.97
N ASN A 128 -1.16 -33.95 17.97
CA ASN A 128 -1.67 -33.08 16.89
C ASN A 128 -2.49 -31.89 17.41
N GLU A 129 -3.17 -32.04 18.56
CA GLU A 129 -3.90 -30.94 19.22
C GLU A 129 -2.92 -29.88 19.75
N GLU A 130 -1.82 -30.31 20.39
CA GLU A 130 -0.77 -29.41 20.87
C GLU A 130 -0.01 -28.71 19.75
N CYS A 131 0.39 -29.42 18.70
CA CYS A 131 0.98 -28.79 17.52
C CYS A 131 -0.01 -27.85 16.82
N GLY A 132 -1.31 -28.17 16.85
CA GLY A 132 -2.39 -27.29 16.39
C GLY A 132 -2.51 -25.97 17.18
N THR A 133 -1.98 -25.89 18.41
CA THR A 133 -1.98 -24.63 19.18
C THR A 133 -1.04 -23.55 18.63
N ILE A 134 -0.13 -23.91 17.72
CA ILE A 134 0.80 -22.99 17.07
C ILE A 134 0.06 -22.11 16.05
N GLY A 135 -0.85 -22.71 15.26
CA GLY A 135 -1.68 -22.01 14.28
C GLY A 135 -0.86 -21.20 13.27
N GLU A 136 -1.29 -19.97 13.01
CA GLU A 136 -0.67 -19.04 12.03
C GLU A 136 0.77 -18.64 12.40
N ASN A 137 1.22 -18.83 13.65
CA ASN A 137 2.58 -18.54 14.09
C ASN A 137 3.60 -19.64 13.69
N TRP A 138 3.22 -20.65 12.90
CA TRP A 138 4.08 -21.78 12.49
C TRP A 138 5.51 -21.37 12.09
N ALA A 139 5.67 -20.35 11.25
CA ALA A 139 6.98 -19.88 10.80
C ALA A 139 7.89 -19.33 11.92
N LEU A 140 7.30 -18.87 13.03
CA LEU A 140 8.04 -18.37 14.20
C LEU A 140 8.60 -19.53 15.05
N SER A 141 8.17 -20.77 14.82
CA SER A 141 8.74 -21.97 15.49
C SER A 141 10.21 -22.17 15.17
N TYR A 142 10.69 -21.67 14.02
CA TYR A 142 12.12 -21.70 13.69
C TYR A 142 13.00 -20.92 14.68
N LEU A 143 12.44 -19.90 15.36
CA LEU A 143 13.12 -19.14 16.42
C LEU A 143 13.18 -19.88 17.77
N ASP A 144 12.58 -21.06 17.90
CA ASP A 144 12.64 -21.85 19.13
C ASP A 144 14.06 -22.41 19.38
N TYR A 145 14.41 -22.49 20.67
CA TYR A 145 15.71 -22.99 21.12
C TYR A 145 15.97 -24.43 20.67
N ALA A 146 14.96 -25.30 20.72
CA ALA A 146 15.08 -26.71 20.33
C ALA A 146 15.33 -26.86 18.83
N VAL A 147 14.65 -26.05 18.02
CA VAL A 147 14.79 -26.04 16.55
C VAL A 147 16.17 -25.52 16.17
N GLY A 148 16.58 -24.36 16.71
CA GLY A 148 17.93 -23.83 16.52
C GLY A 148 19.01 -24.84 16.92
N ASN A 149 18.89 -25.44 18.10
CA ASN A 149 19.85 -26.43 18.59
C ASN A 149 19.85 -27.74 17.77
N ALA A 150 18.72 -28.17 17.21
CA ALA A 150 18.64 -29.33 16.31
C ALA A 150 19.39 -29.08 14.99
N PHE A 151 19.15 -27.95 14.33
CA PHE A 151 19.90 -27.55 13.12
C PHE A 151 21.39 -27.33 13.44
N GLY A 152 21.72 -26.65 14.54
CA GLY A 152 23.11 -26.45 14.96
C GLY A 152 23.85 -27.76 15.24
N ARG A 153 23.18 -28.79 15.77
CA ARG A 153 23.75 -30.14 15.92
C ARG A 153 23.97 -30.84 14.58
N LEU A 154 23.11 -30.63 13.57
CA LEU A 154 23.33 -31.14 12.21
C LEU A 154 24.59 -30.51 11.60
N TYR A 155 24.64 -29.18 11.51
CA TYR A 155 25.73 -28.44 10.85
C TYR A 155 27.09 -28.70 11.51
N ASN A 156 27.14 -28.70 12.85
CA ASN A 156 28.36 -29.03 13.60
C ASN A 156 28.68 -30.54 13.68
N ASN A 157 27.92 -31.39 12.97
CA ASN A 157 28.07 -32.84 12.95
C ASN A 157 28.07 -33.51 14.35
N TYR A 158 27.34 -32.93 15.30
CA TYR A 158 27.22 -33.46 16.66
C TYR A 158 26.67 -34.89 16.60
N ASP A 159 27.21 -35.80 17.41
CA ASP A 159 26.81 -37.22 17.42
C ASP A 159 26.91 -37.93 16.04
N GLY A 160 27.60 -37.34 15.05
CA GLY A 160 27.67 -37.85 13.67
C GLY A 160 26.37 -37.64 12.86
N LEU A 161 25.58 -36.61 13.18
CA LEU A 161 24.30 -36.34 12.48
C LEU A 161 24.49 -35.87 11.03
N GLY A 162 25.47 -35.01 10.78
CA GLY A 162 25.79 -34.54 9.42
C GLY A 162 26.40 -35.64 8.55
N ASP A 163 27.13 -36.59 9.15
CA ASP A 163 27.59 -37.80 8.46
C ASP A 163 26.42 -38.73 8.12
N ALA A 164 25.43 -38.87 9.01
CA ALA A 164 24.22 -39.65 8.75
C ALA A 164 23.35 -39.00 7.65
N TRP A 165 23.18 -37.68 7.67
CA TRP A 165 22.48 -36.93 6.61
C TRP A 165 23.19 -37.06 5.24
N ALA A 166 24.52 -37.03 5.22
CA ALA A 166 25.29 -37.27 4.00
C ALA A 166 25.18 -38.75 3.53
N ALA A 167 25.10 -39.71 4.45
CA ALA A 167 24.85 -41.12 4.12
C ALA A 167 23.43 -41.35 3.56
N TYR A 168 22.41 -40.69 4.11
CA TYR A 168 21.06 -40.61 3.55
C TYR A 168 21.09 -40.10 2.10
N TRP A 169 21.77 -38.97 1.85
CA TRP A 169 21.87 -38.41 0.50
C TRP A 169 22.58 -39.34 -0.48
N LYS A 170 23.62 -40.06 -0.02
CA LYS A 170 24.27 -41.11 -0.80
C LYS A 170 23.33 -42.28 -1.13
N VAL A 171 22.46 -42.70 -0.22
CA VAL A 171 21.47 -43.76 -0.50
C VAL A 171 20.43 -43.27 -1.52
N VAL A 172 19.88 -42.07 -1.32
CA VAL A 172 18.94 -41.45 -2.27
C VAL A 172 19.53 -41.35 -3.69
N ALA A 173 20.79 -40.89 -3.81
CA ALA A 173 21.48 -40.82 -5.09
C ALA A 173 21.84 -42.20 -5.68
N THR A 174 22.11 -43.21 -4.85
CA THR A 174 22.41 -44.59 -5.29
C THR A 174 21.21 -45.22 -6.00
N GLU A 175 20.01 -44.99 -5.48
CA GLU A 175 18.77 -45.56 -6.01
C GLU A 175 18.21 -44.72 -7.17
N TYR A 176 18.13 -43.39 -7.01
CA TYR A 176 17.40 -42.53 -7.95
C TYR A 176 18.28 -41.95 -9.07
N GLY A 177 19.58 -41.74 -8.86
CA GLY A 177 20.51 -41.14 -9.85
C GLY A 177 20.71 -41.97 -11.12
N ARG A 178 20.14 -43.17 -11.18
CA ARG A 178 20.09 -44.04 -12.36
C ARG A 178 18.92 -43.73 -13.30
N LEU A 179 17.99 -42.85 -12.89
CA LEU A 179 16.83 -42.41 -13.67
C LEU A 179 17.13 -41.06 -14.35
N PRO A 180 17.27 -40.98 -15.68
CA PRO A 180 17.48 -39.71 -16.39
C PRO A 180 16.36 -38.67 -16.22
N GLY A 181 15.22 -39.05 -15.65
CA GLY A 181 14.16 -38.12 -15.22
C GLY A 181 14.47 -37.35 -13.94
N VAL A 182 15.47 -37.73 -13.14
CA VAL A 182 15.91 -36.93 -11.99
C VAL A 182 16.75 -35.77 -12.49
N MET A 183 16.22 -34.54 -12.42
CA MET A 183 16.95 -33.35 -12.87
C MET A 183 17.90 -32.79 -11.79
N GLY A 184 17.63 -33.08 -10.52
CA GLY A 184 18.43 -32.59 -9.42
C GLY A 184 18.04 -33.17 -8.05
N TYR A 185 18.93 -32.96 -7.09
CA TYR A 185 18.73 -33.17 -5.65
C TYR A 185 18.68 -31.82 -4.95
N ASP A 186 17.55 -31.46 -4.35
CA ASP A 186 17.39 -30.26 -3.52
C ASP A 186 17.80 -30.63 -2.09
N LEU A 187 18.99 -30.20 -1.66
CA LEU A 187 19.66 -30.76 -0.48
C LEU A 187 18.84 -30.63 0.81
N MET A 188 18.10 -29.54 0.96
CA MET A 188 17.18 -29.28 2.06
C MET A 188 16.23 -28.14 1.70
N ASN A 189 14.93 -28.37 1.85
CA ASN A 189 13.92 -27.32 1.81
C ASN A 189 14.08 -26.31 2.96
N GLU A 190 14.09 -25.01 2.67
CA GLU A 190 14.03 -23.92 3.67
C GLU A 190 15.01 -24.08 4.85
N PRO A 191 16.33 -24.18 4.60
CA PRO A 191 17.29 -24.44 5.64
C PRO A 191 17.32 -23.30 6.67
N TRP A 192 17.22 -23.65 7.94
CA TRP A 192 17.29 -22.68 9.03
C TRP A 192 18.74 -22.38 9.41
N VAL A 193 19.01 -21.18 9.92
CA VAL A 193 20.37 -20.65 10.16
C VAL A 193 21.24 -21.46 11.13
N GLY A 194 20.63 -22.33 11.93
CA GLY A 194 21.30 -23.14 12.96
C GLY A 194 21.00 -22.68 14.38
N ASP A 195 21.93 -22.94 15.30
CA ASP A 195 21.80 -22.58 16.72
C ASP A 195 22.09 -21.10 16.93
N HIS A 196 21.13 -20.28 16.53
CA HIS A 196 21.09 -18.84 16.71
C HIS A 196 20.96 -18.40 18.17
N TRP A 197 20.69 -19.33 19.11
CA TRP A 197 20.77 -19.05 20.53
C TRP A 197 22.19 -19.22 21.07
N ALA A 198 22.98 -20.13 20.52
CA ALA A 198 24.41 -20.29 20.82
C ALA A 198 25.31 -19.32 20.02
N ASN A 199 24.94 -18.98 18.79
CA ASN A 199 25.60 -17.94 17.98
C ASN A 199 24.55 -17.08 17.24
N PRO A 200 24.08 -15.98 17.84
CA PRO A 200 23.11 -15.10 17.21
C PRO A 200 23.52 -14.57 15.84
N LEU A 201 24.82 -14.37 15.55
CA LEU A 201 25.29 -13.79 14.28
C LEU A 201 24.80 -14.56 13.04
N LEU A 202 24.46 -15.84 13.19
CA LEU A 202 23.86 -16.68 12.15
C LEU A 202 22.57 -16.08 11.56
N LEU A 203 21.82 -15.27 12.33
CA LEU A 203 20.60 -14.61 11.87
C LEU A 203 20.85 -13.46 10.87
N ILE A 204 22.07 -12.93 10.80
CA ILE A 204 22.44 -11.86 9.86
C ILE A 204 22.43 -12.45 8.43
N PRO A 205 21.75 -11.82 7.45
CA PRO A 205 21.64 -12.36 6.11
C PRO A 205 22.98 -12.77 5.48
N GLY A 206 23.04 -14.01 5.00
CA GLY A 206 24.23 -14.64 4.42
C GLY A 206 25.31 -15.10 5.42
N VAL A 207 25.16 -14.90 6.73
CA VAL A 207 26.16 -15.40 7.69
C VAL A 207 26.04 -16.91 7.87
N ALA A 208 24.83 -17.44 8.05
CA ALA A 208 24.62 -18.89 8.16
C ALA A 208 25.07 -19.65 6.91
N ASP A 209 24.69 -19.17 5.71
CA ASP A 209 25.06 -19.75 4.41
C ASP A 209 26.52 -20.22 4.36
N HIS A 210 27.47 -19.36 4.70
CA HIS A 210 28.89 -19.66 4.58
C HIS A 210 29.56 -20.22 5.85
N THR A 211 28.91 -20.12 7.01
CA THR A 211 29.49 -20.59 8.30
C THR A 211 28.94 -21.93 8.76
N THR A 212 27.68 -22.25 8.47
CA THR A 212 26.99 -23.47 8.92
C THR A 212 26.48 -24.33 7.77
N MET A 213 25.95 -23.72 6.71
CA MET A 213 25.36 -24.46 5.59
C MET A 213 26.41 -24.96 4.58
N GLU A 214 27.33 -24.11 4.10
CA GLU A 214 28.37 -24.44 3.10
C GLU A 214 29.18 -25.72 3.48
N PRO A 215 29.61 -25.93 4.74
CA PRO A 215 30.27 -27.17 5.14
C PRO A 215 29.39 -28.43 5.02
N LEU A 216 28.09 -28.33 5.33
CA LEU A 216 27.16 -29.45 5.21
C LEU A 216 26.80 -29.72 3.75
N TRP A 217 26.56 -28.67 2.94
CA TRP A 217 26.24 -28.82 1.52
C TRP A 217 27.39 -29.44 0.74
N ASN A 218 28.64 -29.07 1.05
CA ASN A 218 29.82 -29.76 0.50
C ASN A 218 29.86 -31.23 0.94
N LYS A 219 29.64 -31.56 2.22
CA LYS A 219 29.59 -32.96 2.69
C LYS A 219 28.50 -33.78 1.98
N GLY A 220 27.32 -33.21 1.75
CA GLY A 220 26.22 -33.83 1.01
C GLY A 220 26.57 -34.09 -0.45
N ASN A 221 27.09 -33.06 -1.15
CA ASN A 221 27.62 -33.22 -2.50
C ASN A 221 28.69 -34.31 -2.56
N ASP A 222 29.70 -34.28 -1.70
CA ASP A 222 30.82 -35.22 -1.74
C ASP A 222 30.34 -36.66 -1.56
N ALA A 223 29.36 -36.89 -0.68
CA ALA A 223 28.73 -38.20 -0.51
C ALA A 223 27.94 -38.64 -1.76
N ILE A 224 27.15 -37.75 -2.36
CA ILE A 224 26.44 -37.98 -3.64
C ILE A 224 27.42 -38.31 -4.76
N ARG A 225 28.52 -37.55 -4.91
CA ARG A 225 29.53 -37.73 -5.97
C ARG A 225 30.31 -39.05 -5.87
N THR A 226 30.22 -39.78 -4.74
CA THR A 226 30.73 -41.16 -4.68
C THR A 226 29.86 -42.19 -5.41
N VAL A 227 28.66 -41.82 -5.87
CA VAL A 227 27.70 -42.72 -6.55
C VAL A 227 27.02 -42.10 -7.78
N ASP A 228 26.89 -40.77 -7.84
CA ASP A 228 26.30 -40.01 -8.95
C ASP A 228 27.12 -38.73 -9.24
N ASP A 229 27.92 -38.78 -10.30
CA ASP A 229 28.75 -37.67 -10.78
C ASP A 229 28.05 -36.83 -11.87
N THR A 230 26.73 -36.95 -12.04
CA THR A 230 26.00 -36.36 -13.19
C THR A 230 24.84 -35.45 -12.80
N THR A 231 24.03 -35.84 -11.82
CA THR A 231 22.82 -35.10 -11.43
C THR A 231 23.16 -33.77 -10.74
N ILE A 232 22.35 -32.74 -10.96
CA ILE A 232 22.57 -31.40 -10.38
C ILE A 232 22.33 -31.45 -8.87
N VAL A 233 23.25 -30.93 -8.08
CA VAL A 233 23.04 -30.69 -6.64
C VAL A 233 22.53 -29.27 -6.47
N MET A 234 21.27 -29.13 -6.06
CA MET A 234 20.65 -27.85 -5.74
C MET A 234 20.82 -27.54 -4.25
N PHE A 235 21.18 -26.29 -3.94
CA PHE A 235 21.45 -25.83 -2.58
C PHE A 235 20.74 -24.51 -2.30
N GLU A 236 20.12 -24.42 -1.12
CA GLU A 236 19.44 -23.23 -0.63
C GLU A 236 20.27 -22.53 0.44
N GLY A 237 20.14 -21.21 0.52
CA GLY A 237 20.48 -20.41 1.71
C GLY A 237 19.23 -20.14 2.54
N SER A 238 19.32 -19.30 3.57
CA SER A 238 18.18 -18.99 4.45
C SER A 238 17.05 -18.30 3.67
N THR A 239 15.79 -18.70 3.88
CA THR A 239 14.63 -18.24 3.10
C THR A 239 14.51 -16.71 2.99
N TYR A 240 14.90 -15.96 4.01
CA TYR A 240 14.81 -14.50 4.06
C TYR A 240 16.03 -13.75 3.47
N ASP A 241 17.03 -14.43 2.91
CA ASP A 241 18.30 -13.83 2.51
C ASP A 241 18.21 -12.88 1.31
N ILE A 242 18.62 -11.62 1.53
CA ILE A 242 18.62 -10.56 0.50
C ILE A 242 19.62 -10.86 -0.63
N LEU A 243 20.77 -11.44 -0.27
CA LEU A 243 21.83 -11.98 -1.14
C LEU A 243 22.39 -13.20 -0.43
N ALA A 244 22.65 -14.29 -1.15
CA ALA A 244 23.17 -15.50 -0.53
C ALA A 244 24.64 -15.33 -0.10
N GLY A 245 25.01 -15.83 1.06
CA GLY A 245 26.30 -15.58 1.68
C GLY A 245 27.44 -16.53 1.26
N PHE A 246 27.11 -17.66 0.63
CA PHE A 246 28.07 -18.70 0.23
C PHE A 246 29.35 -18.13 -0.42
N ASN A 247 30.51 -18.64 -0.03
CA ASN A 247 31.78 -18.35 -0.70
C ASN A 247 31.88 -19.12 -2.02
N ASN A 248 31.51 -20.40 -2.00
CA ASN A 248 31.52 -21.29 -3.16
C ASN A 248 30.23 -22.12 -3.22
N VAL A 249 29.97 -22.71 -4.39
CA VAL A 249 28.97 -23.78 -4.52
C VAL A 249 29.49 -25.10 -3.95
N PRO A 250 28.63 -26.08 -3.66
CA PRO A 250 29.05 -27.44 -3.34
C PRO A 250 29.95 -28.05 -4.44
N GLY A 251 31.15 -28.51 -4.08
CA GLY A 251 32.15 -28.99 -5.06
C GLY A 251 32.88 -27.90 -5.86
N GLY A 252 32.53 -26.61 -5.68
CA GLY A 252 33.34 -25.45 -6.04
C GLY A 252 33.43 -25.00 -7.51
N ASP A 253 32.96 -25.79 -8.49
CA ASP A 253 33.18 -25.48 -9.93
C ASP A 253 31.98 -24.82 -10.65
N GLY A 254 30.77 -24.90 -10.08
CA GLY A 254 29.53 -24.35 -10.63
C GLY A 254 28.86 -25.21 -11.71
N SER A 255 29.50 -26.29 -12.19
CA SER A 255 29.09 -27.01 -13.41
C SER A 255 28.01 -28.06 -13.18
N LYS A 256 27.90 -28.59 -11.96
CA LYS A 256 26.91 -29.61 -11.55
C LYS A 256 26.06 -29.16 -10.35
N THR A 257 25.90 -27.85 -10.18
CA THR A 257 25.12 -27.25 -9.09
C THR A 257 24.08 -26.25 -9.61
N ALA A 258 23.10 -25.95 -8.77
CA ALA A 258 22.21 -24.80 -8.94
C ALA A 258 21.86 -24.21 -7.57
N HIS A 259 21.62 -22.90 -7.52
CA HIS A 259 21.15 -22.19 -6.34
C HIS A 259 19.62 -22.22 -6.32
N SER A 260 19.05 -23.09 -5.48
CA SER A 260 17.61 -23.11 -5.20
C SER A 260 17.25 -22.00 -4.21
N TYR A 261 16.04 -21.45 -4.32
CA TYR A 261 15.54 -20.41 -3.42
C TYR A 261 14.03 -20.25 -3.50
N HIS A 262 13.43 -19.86 -2.38
CA HIS A 262 11.99 -19.61 -2.26
C HIS A 262 11.62 -18.11 -2.32
N TYR A 263 10.34 -17.79 -2.54
CA TYR A 263 9.78 -16.44 -2.35
C TYR A 263 8.38 -16.45 -1.69
N TYR A 264 8.28 -15.87 -0.50
CA TYR A 264 7.03 -15.50 0.17
C TYR A 264 7.15 -14.06 0.70
N LYS A 265 6.05 -13.45 1.16
CA LYS A 265 6.08 -12.08 1.68
C LYS A 265 5.02 -11.86 2.76
N PRO A 266 5.36 -11.96 4.06
CA PRO A 266 6.68 -12.24 4.67
C PRO A 266 7.20 -13.67 4.38
N PRO A 267 8.48 -13.99 4.65
CA PRO A 267 9.50 -13.16 5.33
C PRO A 267 10.34 -12.25 4.41
N GLN A 268 10.39 -12.46 3.09
CA GLN A 268 11.24 -11.65 2.21
C GLN A 268 10.77 -10.19 2.16
N LEU A 269 11.66 -9.26 2.53
CA LEU A 269 11.34 -7.83 2.71
C LEU A 269 11.35 -6.99 1.41
N ILE A 270 11.71 -7.60 0.29
CA ILE A 270 11.92 -6.96 -1.03
C ILE A 270 10.93 -7.52 -2.08
N SER A 271 10.83 -6.88 -3.24
CA SER A 271 9.96 -7.39 -4.32
C SER A 271 10.54 -8.64 -5.00
N ILE A 272 9.68 -9.49 -5.57
CA ILE A 272 10.09 -10.65 -6.38
C ILE A 272 11.06 -10.25 -7.51
N GLU A 273 10.81 -9.13 -8.22
CA GLU A 273 11.72 -8.61 -9.24
C GLU A 273 13.13 -8.32 -8.67
N THR A 274 13.23 -7.84 -7.44
CA THR A 274 14.51 -7.55 -6.79
C THR A 274 15.17 -8.82 -6.26
N THR A 275 14.37 -9.77 -5.77
CA THR A 275 14.81 -11.11 -5.33
C THR A 275 15.44 -11.88 -6.50
N ILE A 276 14.75 -11.99 -7.63
CA ILE A 276 15.27 -12.63 -8.85
C ILE A 276 16.54 -11.91 -9.34
N LYS A 277 16.55 -10.56 -9.38
CA LYS A 277 17.76 -9.79 -9.74
C LYS A 277 18.94 -10.02 -8.79
N ASN A 278 18.69 -10.30 -7.51
CA ASN A 278 19.74 -10.63 -6.55
C ASN A 278 20.23 -12.07 -6.72
N ARG A 279 19.32 -13.04 -6.86
CA ARG A 279 19.68 -14.44 -7.12
C ARG A 279 20.41 -14.65 -8.45
N ILE A 280 20.13 -13.84 -9.48
CA ILE A 280 20.93 -13.79 -10.72
C ILE A 280 22.36 -13.25 -10.46
N LYS A 281 22.55 -12.27 -9.58
CA LYS A 281 23.91 -11.83 -9.17
C LYS A 281 24.63 -12.91 -8.38
N ASP A 282 23.93 -13.59 -7.46
CA ASP A 282 24.48 -14.70 -6.69
C ASP A 282 24.92 -15.85 -7.60
N ALA A 283 24.06 -16.28 -8.52
CA ALA A 283 24.38 -17.28 -9.54
C ALA A 283 25.58 -16.86 -10.40
N THR A 284 25.64 -15.59 -10.84
CA THR A 284 26.77 -15.05 -11.61
C THR A 284 28.08 -15.06 -10.80
N ARG A 285 28.04 -14.66 -9.53
CA ARG A 285 29.18 -14.63 -8.59
C ARG A 285 29.71 -16.03 -8.28
N LEU A 286 28.79 -16.95 -8.02
CA LEU A 286 29.02 -18.37 -7.70
C LEU A 286 29.26 -19.23 -8.96
N LYS A 287 29.19 -18.64 -10.17
CA LYS A 287 29.40 -19.28 -11.48
C LYS A 287 28.46 -20.46 -11.76
N THR A 288 27.25 -20.41 -11.24
CA THR A 288 26.24 -21.47 -11.29
C THR A 288 24.93 -20.94 -11.89
N THR A 289 23.89 -21.77 -11.97
CA THR A 289 22.53 -21.35 -12.33
C THR A 289 21.67 -21.21 -11.05
N GLY A 290 20.43 -20.74 -11.17
CA GLY A 290 19.49 -20.69 -10.05
C GLY A 290 18.06 -21.05 -10.46
N MET A 291 17.26 -21.49 -9.50
CA MET A 291 15.85 -21.86 -9.69
C MET A 291 15.01 -21.30 -8.54
N LEU A 292 13.87 -20.68 -8.85
CA LEU A 292 12.84 -20.35 -7.86
C LEU A 292 12.11 -21.65 -7.52
N THR A 293 12.57 -22.36 -6.49
CA THR A 293 12.12 -23.72 -6.15
C THR A 293 10.72 -23.75 -5.57
N GLU A 294 10.29 -22.66 -4.89
CA GLU A 294 8.93 -22.55 -4.38
C GLU A 294 8.45 -21.09 -4.19
N PHE A 295 7.13 -20.89 -4.31
CA PHE A 295 6.40 -19.69 -3.93
C PHE A 295 4.91 -20.03 -3.74
N GLU A 296 4.14 -19.08 -3.19
CA GLU A 296 2.69 -19.21 -2.99
C GLU A 296 1.89 -19.23 -4.30
N LEU A 297 1.34 -20.41 -4.61
CA LEU A 297 0.37 -20.66 -5.68
C LEU A 297 -0.81 -21.48 -5.11
N TRP A 298 -1.27 -21.09 -3.93
CA TRP A 298 -2.46 -21.63 -3.26
C TRP A 298 -3.45 -20.50 -2.93
N GLY A 299 -4.70 -20.88 -2.59
CA GLY A 299 -5.77 -19.92 -2.29
C GLY A 299 -6.54 -19.44 -3.52
N SER A 300 -7.74 -18.91 -3.29
CA SER A 300 -8.69 -18.49 -4.35
C SER A 300 -9.15 -17.04 -4.20
N SER A 301 -8.38 -16.20 -3.51
CA SER A 301 -8.61 -14.75 -3.46
C SER A 301 -7.97 -14.06 -4.66
N ASP A 302 -8.53 -12.90 -5.06
CA ASP A 302 -7.98 -12.11 -6.16
C ASP A 302 -6.53 -11.68 -5.90
N ASP A 303 -6.17 -11.38 -4.64
CA ASP A 303 -4.82 -11.01 -4.23
C ASP A 303 -3.82 -12.18 -4.32
N ALA A 304 -4.20 -13.41 -3.93
CA ALA A 304 -3.34 -14.59 -4.08
C ALA A 304 -3.08 -14.91 -5.55
N ILE A 305 -4.13 -14.86 -6.37
CA ILE A 305 -4.04 -15.01 -7.83
C ILE A 305 -3.14 -13.92 -8.44
N ALA A 306 -3.28 -12.66 -8.00
CA ALA A 306 -2.44 -11.56 -8.47
C ALA A 306 -0.96 -11.72 -8.09
N ASN A 307 -0.66 -12.17 -6.86
CA ASN A 307 0.70 -12.40 -6.39
C ASN A 307 1.38 -13.57 -7.13
N ALA A 308 0.66 -14.67 -7.37
CA ALA A 308 1.15 -15.81 -8.16
C ALA A 308 1.40 -15.43 -9.64
N LEU A 309 0.50 -14.63 -10.24
CA LEU A 309 0.69 -14.09 -11.59
C LEU A 309 1.89 -13.15 -11.68
N GLU A 310 2.06 -12.21 -10.74
CA GLU A 310 3.22 -11.32 -10.74
C GLU A 310 4.52 -12.11 -10.55
N THR A 311 4.52 -13.13 -9.70
CA THR A 311 5.70 -13.99 -9.48
C THR A 311 6.09 -14.76 -10.73
N THR A 312 5.13 -15.44 -11.39
CA THR A 312 5.38 -16.14 -12.67
C THR A 312 5.76 -15.19 -13.81
N ARG A 313 5.14 -14.01 -13.91
CA ARG A 313 5.49 -12.98 -14.92
C ARG A 313 6.90 -12.45 -14.76
N GLN A 314 7.34 -12.15 -13.53
CA GLN A 314 8.72 -11.71 -13.30
C GLN A 314 9.71 -12.88 -13.53
N ALA A 315 9.35 -14.11 -13.20
CA ALA A 315 10.17 -15.29 -13.52
C ALA A 315 10.37 -15.45 -15.05
N ASP A 316 9.28 -15.47 -15.84
CA ASP A 316 9.31 -15.53 -17.30
C ASP A 316 10.19 -14.41 -17.91
N ARG A 317 9.99 -13.17 -17.43
CA ARG A 317 10.69 -11.95 -17.89
C ARG A 317 12.20 -12.02 -17.69
N TYR A 318 12.66 -12.70 -16.65
CA TYR A 318 14.08 -12.86 -16.32
C TYR A 318 14.68 -14.20 -16.77
N LEU A 319 13.93 -15.01 -17.54
CA LEU A 319 14.30 -16.38 -17.94
C LEU A 319 14.59 -17.30 -16.73
N GLN A 320 13.92 -17.03 -15.61
CA GLN A 320 14.10 -17.73 -14.36
C GLN A 320 13.18 -18.95 -14.30
N SER A 321 13.74 -20.16 -14.33
CA SER A 321 12.98 -21.39 -14.06
C SER A 321 12.37 -21.34 -12.66
N TRP A 322 11.14 -21.87 -12.55
CA TRP A 322 10.36 -21.85 -11.31
C TRP A 322 9.59 -23.16 -11.09
N ALA A 323 9.31 -23.46 -9.82
CA ALA A 323 8.30 -24.41 -9.36
C ALA A 323 7.49 -23.75 -8.21
N ALA A 324 6.40 -24.37 -7.78
CA ALA A 324 5.43 -23.74 -6.87
C ALA A 324 4.70 -24.75 -5.97
N TRP A 325 4.23 -24.27 -4.82
CA TRP A 325 3.34 -24.98 -3.89
C TRP A 325 1.90 -24.43 -4.04
N ALA A 326 0.82 -25.20 -3.99
CA ALA A 326 0.71 -26.63 -3.63
C ALA A 326 -0.19 -27.35 -4.66
N TYR A 327 0.23 -28.52 -5.16
CA TYR A 327 -0.54 -29.26 -6.18
C TYR A 327 -1.89 -29.75 -5.66
N GLU A 328 -1.95 -30.10 -4.38
CA GLU A 328 -3.16 -30.49 -3.68
C GLU A 328 -4.23 -29.40 -3.66
N ASN A 329 -3.83 -28.13 -3.72
CA ASN A 329 -4.74 -26.99 -3.82
C ASN A 329 -5.12 -26.67 -5.28
N VAL A 330 -4.47 -27.29 -6.27
CA VAL A 330 -4.83 -27.15 -7.69
C VAL A 330 -6.02 -28.04 -8.05
N ILE A 331 -6.19 -29.20 -7.41
CA ILE A 331 -7.33 -30.10 -7.66
C ILE A 331 -8.44 -29.82 -6.64
N ASN A 332 -9.65 -29.53 -7.13
CA ASN A 332 -10.84 -29.43 -6.29
C ASN A 332 -11.27 -30.82 -5.80
N GLY A 333 -11.36 -31.00 -4.48
CA GLY A 333 -11.71 -32.29 -3.86
C GLY A 333 -13.11 -32.79 -4.20
N ASP A 334 -14.10 -31.88 -4.27
CA ASP A 334 -15.51 -32.23 -4.53
C ASP A 334 -15.74 -32.63 -6.00
N THR A 335 -15.12 -31.92 -6.94
CA THR A 335 -15.30 -32.16 -8.39
C THR A 335 -14.26 -33.11 -8.97
N SER A 336 -13.18 -33.40 -8.24
CA SER A 336 -12.06 -34.23 -8.68
C SER A 336 -11.39 -33.76 -9.98
N ALA A 337 -11.37 -32.44 -10.19
CA ALA A 337 -10.83 -31.75 -11.38
C ALA A 337 -10.09 -30.44 -10.98
N PRO A 338 -9.21 -29.88 -11.83
CA PRO A 338 -8.46 -28.66 -11.49
C PRO A 338 -9.32 -27.41 -11.28
N TYR A 339 -8.95 -26.55 -10.31
CA TYR A 339 -9.52 -25.22 -10.13
C TYR A 339 -9.18 -24.33 -11.35
N PRO A 340 -10.17 -23.76 -12.07
CA PRO A 340 -9.92 -23.11 -13.36
C PRO A 340 -8.89 -21.98 -13.36
N HIS A 341 -8.86 -21.16 -12.30
CA HIS A 341 -7.93 -20.04 -12.20
C HIS A 341 -6.48 -20.49 -11.97
N LEU A 342 -6.25 -21.40 -11.01
CA LEU A 342 -4.91 -21.92 -10.71
C LEU A 342 -4.37 -22.78 -11.88
N ALA A 343 -5.25 -23.53 -12.53
CA ALA A 343 -4.92 -24.29 -13.74
C ALA A 343 -4.36 -23.41 -14.86
N LEU A 344 -4.91 -22.21 -15.07
CA LEU A 344 -4.42 -21.25 -16.08
C LEU A 344 -3.05 -20.64 -15.71
N ILE A 345 -2.72 -20.51 -14.41
CA ILE A 345 -1.39 -20.06 -13.97
C ILE A 345 -0.31 -21.12 -14.27
N TYR A 346 -0.62 -22.41 -14.09
CA TYR A 346 0.29 -23.51 -14.45
C TYR A 346 0.42 -23.71 -15.97
N ALA A 347 -0.67 -23.56 -16.73
CA ALA A 347 -0.76 -23.88 -18.16
C ALA A 347 0.00 -22.92 -19.11
N ARG A 348 1.08 -22.29 -18.64
CA ARG A 348 1.90 -21.36 -19.42
C ARG A 348 2.53 -22.04 -20.63
N THR A 349 2.83 -21.23 -21.64
CA THR A 349 3.65 -21.65 -22.77
C THR A 349 5.05 -21.05 -22.65
N TYR A 350 6.07 -21.87 -22.87
CA TYR A 350 7.48 -21.51 -22.68
C TYR A 350 8.39 -22.26 -23.66
N ALA A 351 9.54 -21.66 -23.98
CA ALA A 351 10.60 -22.35 -24.70
C ALA A 351 11.34 -23.30 -23.75
N GLU A 352 11.26 -24.60 -24.03
CA GLU A 352 12.03 -25.66 -23.35
C GLU A 352 13.49 -25.67 -23.84
N ALA A 353 13.72 -25.34 -25.11
CA ALA A 353 15.06 -25.15 -25.67
C ALA A 353 15.04 -24.17 -26.83
N THR A 354 16.14 -23.42 -27.03
CA THR A 354 16.39 -22.69 -28.29
C THR A 354 17.66 -23.18 -28.96
N ALA A 355 17.66 -23.31 -30.28
CA ALA A 355 18.82 -23.74 -31.09
C ALA A 355 19.91 -22.63 -31.23
N GLY A 356 20.18 -21.94 -30.12
CA GLY A 356 20.99 -20.73 -30.03
C GLY A 356 20.84 -20.09 -28.65
N ILE A 357 21.21 -18.82 -28.51
CA ILE A 357 21.20 -18.13 -27.21
C ILE A 357 19.88 -17.41 -27.00
N THR A 358 19.05 -17.88 -26.06
CA THR A 358 17.78 -17.22 -25.68
C THR A 358 18.04 -15.79 -25.20
N LYS A 359 17.15 -14.86 -25.60
CA LYS A 359 17.24 -13.42 -25.29
C LYS A 359 16.04 -12.90 -24.51
N SER A 360 14.86 -13.46 -24.73
CA SER A 360 13.64 -13.15 -23.96
C SER A 360 12.58 -14.24 -24.16
N SER A 361 11.75 -14.42 -23.14
CA SER A 361 10.53 -15.22 -23.12
C SER A 361 9.38 -14.31 -22.66
N TYR A 362 8.18 -14.45 -23.23
CA TYR A 362 7.00 -13.71 -22.78
C TYR A 362 5.71 -14.47 -23.12
N PHE A 363 4.87 -14.71 -22.11
CA PHE A 363 3.55 -15.31 -22.23
C PHE A 363 2.47 -14.29 -21.84
N GLU A 364 1.42 -14.18 -22.64
CA GLU A 364 0.29 -13.28 -22.42
C GLU A 364 -0.91 -14.09 -21.89
N ASP A 365 -1.01 -14.16 -20.55
CA ASP A 365 -1.92 -15.04 -19.78
C ASP A 365 -3.39 -14.97 -20.23
N VAL A 366 -3.81 -13.82 -20.76
CA VAL A 366 -5.19 -13.53 -21.18
C VAL A 366 -5.52 -14.17 -22.54
N THR A 367 -4.54 -14.32 -23.44
CA THR A 367 -4.80 -14.76 -24.83
C THR A 367 -4.07 -16.04 -25.23
N GLY A 368 -3.20 -16.55 -24.37
CA GLY A 368 -2.33 -17.68 -24.70
C GLY A 368 -1.27 -17.35 -25.76
N LYS A 369 -1.11 -16.08 -26.18
CA LYS A 369 -0.02 -15.74 -27.11
C LYS A 369 1.32 -15.85 -26.40
N TYR A 370 2.27 -16.52 -27.03
CA TYR A 370 3.63 -16.67 -26.57
C TYR A 370 4.62 -16.04 -27.55
N TRP A 371 5.76 -15.56 -27.03
CA TRP A 371 6.89 -15.08 -27.81
C TRP A 371 8.21 -15.55 -27.18
N VAL A 372 9.11 -16.07 -28.03
CA VAL A 372 10.51 -16.32 -27.67
C VAL A 372 11.42 -15.62 -28.67
N SER A 373 12.48 -14.96 -28.16
CA SER A 373 13.54 -14.37 -28.98
C SER A 373 14.89 -15.00 -28.66
N TRP A 374 15.68 -15.32 -29.68
CA TRP A 374 17.00 -15.93 -29.52
C TRP A 374 17.98 -15.56 -30.65
N ILE A 375 19.28 -15.56 -30.36
CA ILE A 375 20.33 -15.43 -31.37
C ILE A 375 20.57 -16.82 -31.96
N ALA A 376 20.29 -16.99 -33.25
CA ALA A 376 20.33 -18.29 -33.91
C ALA A 376 21.75 -18.84 -34.08
N ASN A 377 21.97 -20.12 -33.74
CA ASN A 377 23.21 -20.83 -34.05
C ASN A 377 22.88 -21.94 -35.06
N THR A 378 22.90 -21.62 -36.35
CA THR A 378 22.45 -22.53 -37.42
C THR A 378 23.41 -23.70 -37.70
N ARG A 379 24.43 -23.89 -36.85
CA ARG A 379 25.19 -25.13 -36.72
C ARG A 379 24.53 -26.17 -35.79
N ILE A 380 23.54 -25.77 -35.00
CA ILE A 380 22.68 -26.67 -34.25
C ILE A 380 21.59 -27.16 -35.22
N THR A 381 21.55 -28.48 -35.44
CA THR A 381 20.60 -29.15 -36.33
C THR A 381 19.33 -29.63 -35.63
N ALA A 382 19.30 -29.61 -34.30
CA ALA A 382 18.10 -29.84 -33.51
C ALA A 382 17.19 -28.59 -33.57
N PRO A 383 15.86 -28.75 -33.53
CA PRO A 383 14.93 -27.61 -33.46
C PRO A 383 15.02 -26.88 -32.12
N SER A 384 14.47 -25.67 -32.08
CA SER A 384 14.05 -25.06 -30.80
C SER A 384 12.74 -25.72 -30.35
N LEU A 385 12.58 -26.01 -29.06
CA LEU A 385 11.39 -26.65 -28.48
C LEU A 385 10.58 -25.62 -27.71
N VAL A 386 9.27 -25.56 -27.96
CA VAL A 386 8.31 -24.71 -27.24
C VAL A 386 7.16 -25.56 -26.75
N ARG A 387 6.95 -25.59 -25.43
CA ARG A 387 5.92 -26.37 -24.76
C ARG A 387 4.65 -25.55 -24.57
N ILE A 388 3.52 -26.12 -24.97
CA ILE A 388 2.18 -25.53 -25.01
C ILE A 388 1.18 -26.34 -24.16
N SER A 389 0.11 -25.69 -23.69
CA SER A 389 -1.11 -26.39 -23.22
C SER A 389 -2.22 -26.28 -24.27
N PRO A 390 -2.47 -27.31 -25.09
CA PRO A 390 -3.53 -27.26 -26.09
C PRO A 390 -4.91 -27.11 -25.45
N LYS A 391 -5.24 -27.94 -24.45
CA LYS A 391 -6.57 -28.02 -23.86
C LYS A 391 -7.06 -26.73 -23.20
N LEU A 392 -6.15 -25.85 -22.75
CA LEU A 392 -6.49 -24.62 -22.04
C LEU A 392 -6.25 -23.34 -22.86
N TYR A 393 -5.27 -23.32 -23.77
CA TYR A 393 -4.87 -22.13 -24.52
C TYR A 393 -4.87 -22.27 -26.05
N TYR A 394 -4.85 -23.49 -26.60
CA TYR A 394 -4.86 -23.74 -28.04
C TYR A 394 -5.76 -24.93 -28.46
N PRO A 395 -7.03 -25.03 -28.01
CA PRO A 395 -7.82 -26.25 -28.18
C PRO A 395 -8.06 -26.60 -29.66
N ASP A 396 -8.02 -25.59 -30.54
CA ASP A 396 -8.21 -25.69 -31.98
C ASP A 396 -6.90 -25.60 -32.78
N GLY A 397 -5.76 -25.67 -32.09
CA GLY A 397 -4.42 -25.62 -32.68
C GLY A 397 -3.80 -24.22 -32.77
N ILE A 398 -2.58 -24.19 -33.33
CA ILE A 398 -1.69 -23.03 -33.30
C ILE A 398 -1.35 -22.49 -34.70
N ARG A 399 -0.90 -21.23 -34.74
CA ARG A 399 -0.04 -20.70 -35.79
C ARG A 399 1.29 -20.23 -35.20
N VAL A 400 2.37 -20.45 -35.94
CA VAL A 400 3.70 -19.90 -35.63
C VAL A 400 4.01 -18.77 -36.60
N ILE A 401 4.44 -17.62 -36.07
CA ILE A 401 4.88 -16.45 -36.84
C ILE A 401 6.32 -16.12 -36.44
N SER A 402 7.23 -15.95 -37.41
CA SER A 402 8.62 -15.58 -37.15
C SER A 402 8.95 -14.16 -37.64
N ASN A 403 9.85 -13.49 -36.93
CA ASN A 403 10.56 -12.30 -37.37
C ASN A 403 12.08 -12.57 -37.32
N PRO A 404 12.84 -12.52 -38.44
CA PRO A 404 12.37 -12.25 -39.80
C PRO A 404 11.34 -13.27 -40.33
N PRO A 405 10.47 -12.89 -41.28
CA PRO A 405 9.48 -13.79 -41.87
C PRO A 405 10.12 -15.03 -42.49
N ASN A 406 9.58 -16.22 -42.16
CA ASN A 406 10.05 -17.53 -42.61
C ASN A 406 11.47 -17.92 -42.15
N ALA A 407 12.04 -17.27 -41.13
CA ALA A 407 13.34 -17.64 -40.55
C ALA A 407 13.31 -19.02 -39.84
N VAL A 408 12.13 -19.46 -39.39
CA VAL A 408 11.85 -20.83 -38.97
C VAL A 408 10.60 -21.38 -39.67
N THR A 409 10.56 -22.70 -39.84
CA THR A 409 9.35 -23.49 -40.06
C THR A 409 9.01 -24.24 -38.76
N TYR A 410 7.83 -24.84 -38.65
CA TYR A 410 7.45 -25.60 -37.46
C TYR A 410 6.84 -26.97 -37.76
N THR A 411 7.00 -27.88 -36.82
CA THR A 411 6.32 -29.19 -36.73
C THR A 411 5.84 -29.40 -35.29
N MET A 412 4.89 -30.32 -35.09
CA MET A 412 4.57 -30.83 -33.75
C MET A 412 5.37 -32.11 -33.51
N GLU A 413 5.93 -32.28 -32.31
CA GLU A 413 6.56 -33.54 -31.86
C GLU A 413 5.53 -34.44 -31.17
N ASN A 414 4.68 -33.82 -30.36
CA ASN A 414 3.49 -34.38 -29.72
C ASN A 414 2.48 -33.24 -29.53
N GLU A 415 1.36 -33.48 -28.85
CA GLU A 415 0.32 -32.46 -28.66
C GLU A 415 0.81 -31.23 -27.86
N ASN A 416 1.72 -31.42 -26.89
CA ASN A 416 2.28 -30.35 -26.07
C ASN A 416 3.56 -29.69 -26.63
N VAL A 417 4.25 -30.25 -27.63
CA VAL A 417 5.60 -29.80 -28.03
C VAL A 417 5.64 -29.32 -29.48
N VAL A 418 5.94 -28.03 -29.66
CA VAL A 418 6.19 -27.37 -30.95
C VAL A 418 7.70 -27.34 -31.22
N GLN A 419 8.11 -27.90 -32.35
CA GLN A 419 9.49 -27.83 -32.84
C GLN A 419 9.63 -26.70 -33.87
N LEU A 420 10.61 -25.81 -33.68
CA LEU A 420 10.96 -24.73 -34.61
C LEU A 420 12.27 -25.04 -35.33
N HIS A 421 12.19 -25.32 -36.62
CA HIS A 421 13.31 -25.72 -37.47
C HIS A 421 13.83 -24.53 -38.28
N TYR A 422 15.15 -24.36 -38.40
CA TYR A 422 15.72 -23.30 -39.21
C TYR A 422 15.46 -23.48 -40.70
N ASN A 423 15.08 -22.38 -41.37
CA ASN A 423 15.05 -22.34 -42.82
C ASN A 423 16.49 -22.34 -43.38
N ALA A 424 16.72 -22.98 -44.52
CA ALA A 424 18.04 -23.10 -45.16
C ALA A 424 18.69 -21.75 -45.56
N ARG A 425 17.94 -20.64 -45.49
CA ARG A 425 18.42 -19.27 -45.73
C ARG A 425 18.69 -18.46 -44.45
N THR A 426 18.43 -19.01 -43.27
CA THR A 426 18.57 -18.32 -41.99
C THR A 426 20.05 -18.11 -41.64
N PRO A 427 20.53 -16.86 -41.47
CA PRO A 427 21.93 -16.60 -41.16
C PRO A 427 22.30 -17.02 -39.72
N ASN A 428 23.49 -17.59 -39.56
CA ASN A 428 24.06 -17.80 -38.23
C ASN A 428 24.31 -16.44 -37.53
N GLY A 429 23.91 -16.32 -36.26
CA GLY A 429 24.01 -15.09 -35.47
C GLY A 429 22.84 -14.11 -35.68
N GLN A 430 21.84 -14.44 -36.50
CA GLN A 430 20.63 -13.64 -36.62
C GLN A 430 19.76 -13.76 -35.37
N THR A 431 19.32 -12.63 -34.80
CA THR A 431 18.23 -12.63 -33.81
C THR A 431 16.93 -13.01 -34.51
N ILE A 432 16.27 -14.05 -34.02
CA ILE A 432 14.94 -14.48 -34.44
C ILE A 432 13.99 -14.32 -33.26
N THR A 433 12.78 -13.83 -33.53
CA THR A 433 11.66 -13.92 -32.60
C THR A 433 10.57 -14.78 -33.22
N ALA A 434 10.16 -15.83 -32.54
CA ALA A 434 9.00 -16.63 -32.90
C ALA A 434 7.84 -16.31 -31.96
N SER A 435 6.62 -16.33 -32.48
CA SER A 435 5.38 -16.21 -31.71
C SER A 435 4.47 -17.40 -32.00
N ILE A 436 3.98 -18.04 -30.93
CA ILE A 436 3.00 -19.12 -30.97
C ILE A 436 1.66 -18.50 -30.56
N GLN A 437 0.62 -18.71 -31.36
CA GLN A 437 -0.68 -18.04 -31.18
C GLN A 437 -1.82 -19.03 -31.47
N PRO A 438 -2.97 -18.95 -30.78
CA PRO A 438 -4.14 -19.74 -31.13
C PRO A 438 -4.69 -19.38 -32.51
N LEU A 439 -5.39 -20.31 -33.14
CA LEU A 439 -6.00 -20.12 -34.46
C LEU A 439 -7.34 -19.33 -34.43
N TYR A 440 -7.92 -19.08 -33.25
CA TYR A 440 -9.28 -18.57 -33.12
C TYR A 440 -9.44 -17.04 -33.04
N PRO A 441 -10.58 -16.49 -33.51
CA PRO A 441 -11.02 -15.13 -33.19
C PRO A 441 -11.63 -15.07 -31.78
N THR A 442 -11.37 -13.99 -31.05
CA THR A 442 -11.67 -13.85 -29.62
C THR A 442 -13.13 -13.46 -29.31
N GLU A 443 -14.11 -14.14 -29.90
CA GLU A 443 -15.55 -13.85 -29.75
C GLU A 443 -16.44 -15.12 -29.62
N GLN A 444 -16.12 -16.01 -28.68
CA GLN A 444 -17.05 -17.04 -28.20
C GLN A 444 -17.24 -16.96 -26.68
N SER A 445 -18.47 -17.19 -26.23
CA SER A 445 -19.00 -16.80 -24.90
C SER A 445 -18.51 -17.63 -23.72
N ASP A 446 -18.11 -18.88 -23.95
CA ASP A 446 -18.01 -19.90 -22.89
C ASP A 446 -16.59 -20.48 -22.72
N HIS A 447 -15.57 -19.84 -23.30
CA HIS A 447 -14.17 -20.25 -23.12
C HIS A 447 -13.63 -19.74 -21.77
N PRO A 448 -12.84 -20.53 -21.00
CA PRO A 448 -12.31 -20.14 -19.67
C PRO A 448 -11.51 -18.82 -19.68
N ILE A 449 -10.96 -18.43 -20.83
CA ILE A 449 -10.32 -17.11 -21.06
C ILE A 449 -11.22 -15.93 -20.67
N GLN A 450 -12.56 -16.03 -20.80
CA GLN A 450 -13.47 -14.93 -20.47
C GLN A 450 -13.41 -14.52 -18.98
N LEU A 451 -12.92 -15.37 -18.08
CA LEU A 451 -12.78 -15.05 -16.65
C LEU A 451 -11.81 -13.87 -16.43
N TRP A 452 -10.74 -13.75 -17.22
CA TRP A 452 -9.78 -12.64 -17.13
C TRP A 452 -10.40 -11.27 -17.44
N SER A 453 -11.41 -11.22 -18.32
CA SER A 453 -12.02 -9.96 -18.78
C SER A 453 -12.67 -9.12 -17.67
N LYS A 454 -13.08 -9.76 -16.56
CA LYS A 454 -13.63 -9.07 -15.39
C LYS A 454 -12.55 -8.33 -14.61
N LEU A 455 -11.36 -8.93 -14.48
CA LEU A 455 -10.20 -8.33 -13.81
C LEU A 455 -9.57 -7.20 -14.65
N GLU A 456 -9.43 -7.39 -15.97
CA GLU A 456 -8.84 -6.37 -16.86
C GLU A 456 -9.74 -5.16 -17.16
N SER A 457 -11.00 -5.16 -16.69
CA SER A 457 -11.92 -4.04 -16.90
C SER A 457 -11.44 -2.70 -16.31
N GLY A 458 -10.46 -2.73 -15.39
CA GLY A 458 -9.76 -1.54 -14.88
C GLY A 458 -8.56 -1.05 -15.68
N SER A 459 -8.10 -1.76 -16.74
CA SER A 459 -6.71 -1.59 -17.22
C SER A 459 -6.46 -1.75 -18.74
N SER A 460 -7.22 -1.09 -19.62
CA SER A 460 -6.75 -0.90 -21.02
C SER A 460 -7.24 0.37 -21.73
N LYS A 461 -6.27 1.15 -22.26
CA LYS A 461 -6.35 1.88 -23.55
C LYS A 461 -5.05 2.61 -23.91
N ILE A 462 -4.50 2.26 -25.07
CA ILE A 462 -3.43 2.94 -25.81
C ILE A 462 -3.98 3.10 -27.26
N TRP A 463 -3.76 4.19 -28.01
CA TRP A 463 -2.69 4.31 -29.00
C TRP A 463 -2.67 5.65 -29.77
N ASN A 464 -1.45 6.10 -30.11
CA ASN A 464 -1.01 6.90 -31.29
C ASN A 464 -1.51 8.34 -31.55
N VAL A 465 -0.56 9.27 -31.84
CA VAL A 465 -0.32 9.85 -33.20
C VAL A 465 0.89 10.84 -33.25
N VAL A 466 1.92 10.46 -34.03
CA VAL A 466 2.82 11.20 -34.97
C VAL A 466 3.25 12.70 -34.77
N LEU A 467 4.55 12.88 -34.45
CA LEU A 467 5.63 13.77 -35.01
C LEU A 467 5.50 15.30 -35.31
N ASN A 468 6.70 15.93 -35.29
CA ASN A 468 7.18 17.19 -35.90
C ASN A 468 6.90 18.55 -35.19
N SER A 469 7.78 19.57 -35.25
CA SER A 469 9.23 19.68 -35.57
C SER A 469 9.73 21.13 -35.38
N CYS A 470 10.96 21.38 -34.87
CA CYS A 470 11.91 22.43 -35.34
C CYS A 470 13.19 22.61 -34.47
N ILE A 471 14.20 23.25 -35.08
CA ILE A 471 15.63 23.48 -34.69
C ILE A 471 15.99 24.90 -35.24
N PRO A 472 17.07 25.66 -34.86
CA PRO A 472 18.15 25.51 -33.86
C PRO A 472 18.32 26.71 -32.87
N GLY A 473 19.28 26.61 -31.93
CA GLY A 473 19.90 27.77 -31.28
C GLY A 473 21.23 27.44 -30.56
N LYS A 474 22.38 27.90 -31.07
CA LYS A 474 23.69 27.80 -30.38
C LYS A 474 23.93 29.04 -29.51
N ILE A 475 24.66 28.89 -28.40
CA ILE A 475 26.01 29.46 -28.19
C ILE A 475 26.58 29.05 -26.81
N SER A 476 27.90 28.97 -26.74
CA SER A 476 28.71 28.59 -25.57
C SER A 476 29.06 29.77 -24.66
N GLN A 477 29.37 29.49 -23.39
CA GLN A 477 30.45 30.22 -22.70
C GLN A 477 31.16 29.39 -21.61
N GLN A 478 32.49 29.44 -21.64
CA GLN A 478 33.40 29.15 -20.53
C GLN A 478 33.39 30.40 -19.59
N TRP A 479 33.89 30.39 -18.34
CA TRP A 479 35.28 30.08 -17.96
C TRP A 479 35.51 30.02 -16.43
N ASN A 480 36.59 29.30 -16.09
CA ASN A 480 37.58 29.55 -15.04
C ASN A 480 37.30 29.34 -13.54
N THR A 481 38.36 28.79 -12.93
CA THR A 481 38.62 28.52 -11.52
C THR A 481 39.65 29.49 -10.93
N THR A 482 39.54 29.76 -9.63
CA THR A 482 40.66 30.04 -8.70
C THR A 482 40.15 29.66 -7.30
N SER A 483 40.77 28.73 -6.57
CA SER A 483 41.97 28.89 -5.72
C SER A 483 41.72 29.87 -4.54
N THR A 484 41.99 29.55 -3.26
CA THR A 484 42.65 28.38 -2.62
C THR A 484 42.02 28.06 -1.26
N GLY A 485 42.10 26.79 -0.86
CA GLY A 485 41.83 26.28 0.49
C GLY A 485 42.20 24.80 0.52
N ASN A 486 42.74 24.28 1.62
CA ASN A 486 43.17 22.88 1.69
C ASN A 486 41.95 21.96 1.71
N ILE A 487 41.63 21.37 0.56
CA ILE A 487 40.67 20.29 0.44
C ILE A 487 41.38 19.00 0.87
N VAL A 488 40.91 18.38 1.94
CA VAL A 488 41.22 16.97 2.23
C VAL A 488 40.57 16.14 1.12
N ASN A 489 41.32 15.27 0.44
CA ASN A 489 40.81 14.53 -0.71
C ASN A 489 39.61 13.64 -0.30
N ALA A 490 38.48 13.81 -0.99
CA ALA A 490 37.27 13.01 -0.80
C ALA A 490 37.36 11.61 -1.44
N GLU A 491 38.53 10.96 -1.30
CA GLU A 491 38.91 9.69 -1.93
C GLU A 491 39.59 8.76 -0.90
N THR A 492 39.06 8.71 0.32
CA THR A 492 39.47 7.81 1.43
C THR A 492 38.24 7.22 2.11
N GLY A 493 38.29 5.94 2.52
CA GLY A 493 37.08 5.17 2.86
C GLY A 493 36.54 5.34 4.28
N TYR A 494 37.22 6.11 5.14
CA TYR A 494 36.78 6.41 6.50
C TYR A 494 36.06 7.78 6.62
N TYR A 495 35.78 8.44 5.49
CA TYR A 495 35.05 9.73 5.45
C TYR A 495 33.66 9.66 6.12
N SER A 496 32.98 8.52 6.05
CA SER A 496 31.67 8.30 6.70
C SER A 496 31.76 8.32 8.24
N ILE A 497 32.85 7.81 8.82
CA ILE A 497 33.08 7.79 10.28
C ILE A 497 33.35 9.23 10.76
N ILE A 498 34.21 9.97 10.05
CA ILE A 498 34.48 11.40 10.31
C ILE A 498 33.22 12.27 10.12
N GLN A 499 32.32 11.92 9.17
CA GLN A 499 31.05 12.61 9.04
C GLN A 499 30.15 12.37 10.26
N ASP A 500 30.06 11.12 10.74
CA ASP A 500 29.31 10.79 11.97
C ASP A 500 29.84 11.59 13.18
N HIS A 501 31.17 11.70 13.35
CA HIS A 501 31.80 12.51 14.40
C HIS A 501 31.37 13.99 14.34
N ALA A 502 31.37 14.56 13.13
CA ALA A 502 30.96 15.95 12.91
C ALA A 502 29.46 16.16 13.22
N GLU A 503 28.61 15.21 12.85
CA GLU A 503 27.17 15.26 13.18
C GLU A 503 26.92 15.09 14.69
N LEU A 504 27.64 14.20 15.37
CA LEU A 504 27.59 14.04 16.83
C LEU A 504 28.03 15.32 17.58
N HIS A 505 29.07 15.99 17.09
CA HIS A 505 29.51 17.28 17.63
C HIS A 505 28.46 18.39 17.44
N ASP A 506 27.83 18.44 16.27
CA ASP A 506 26.78 19.40 15.94
C ASP A 506 25.51 19.18 16.79
N TYR A 507 25.05 17.93 16.96
CA TYR A 507 23.92 17.63 17.86
C TYR A 507 24.23 18.00 19.32
N TYR A 508 25.43 17.69 19.83
CA TYR A 508 25.87 18.14 21.16
C TYR A 508 25.80 19.66 21.31
N ASN A 509 26.37 20.41 20.37
CA ASN A 509 26.36 21.88 20.40
C ASN A 509 24.92 22.43 20.36
N LYS A 510 24.03 21.84 19.55
CA LYS A 510 22.61 22.22 19.44
C LYS A 510 21.81 21.95 20.73
N ILE A 511 22.14 20.89 21.47
CA ILE A 511 21.55 20.63 22.79
C ILE A 511 22.05 21.64 23.82
N MET A 512 23.36 21.89 23.86
CA MET A 512 23.97 22.75 24.89
C MET A 512 23.58 24.22 24.73
N SER A 513 23.49 24.72 23.49
CA SER A 513 23.16 26.12 23.16
C SER A 513 21.67 26.46 23.12
N SER A 514 20.78 25.46 23.18
CA SER A 514 19.33 25.66 23.21
C SER A 514 18.78 25.59 24.64
N ASP A 515 17.78 26.41 24.94
CA ASP A 515 16.88 26.26 26.10
C ASP A 515 15.42 25.95 25.68
N ASP A 516 15.19 25.72 24.38
CA ASP A 516 13.92 25.22 23.84
C ASP A 516 13.84 23.69 23.99
N GLU A 517 12.79 23.22 24.68
CA GLU A 517 12.59 21.82 25.06
C GLU A 517 12.41 20.88 23.87
N ASP A 518 11.69 21.32 22.83
CA ASP A 518 11.46 20.53 21.62
C ASP A 518 12.75 20.39 20.80
N THR A 519 13.55 21.46 20.71
CA THR A 519 14.88 21.43 20.06
C THR A 519 15.89 20.62 20.86
N ILE A 520 15.90 20.69 22.19
CA ILE A 520 16.74 19.82 23.04
C ILE A 520 16.36 18.36 22.81
N THR A 521 15.08 18.02 22.95
CA THR A 521 14.59 16.62 22.83
C THR A 521 14.80 16.06 21.42
N ARG A 522 14.62 16.88 20.37
CA ARG A 522 14.92 16.47 18.98
C ARG A 522 16.39 16.13 18.78
N ASN A 523 17.31 16.99 19.22
CA ASN A 523 18.75 16.75 19.04
C ASN A 523 19.26 15.65 20.00
N GLN A 524 18.67 15.49 21.19
CA GLN A 524 18.93 14.35 22.09
C GLN A 524 18.67 13.02 21.37
N ASN A 525 17.51 12.87 20.72
CA ASN A 525 17.18 11.67 19.97
C ASN A 525 18.19 11.44 18.82
N LEU A 526 18.49 12.46 18.01
CA LEU A 526 19.46 12.35 16.91
C LEU A 526 20.87 11.95 17.41
N PHE A 527 21.34 12.55 18.50
CA PHE A 527 22.62 12.21 19.14
C PHE A 527 22.64 10.75 19.63
N VAL A 528 21.57 10.29 20.29
CA VAL A 528 21.43 8.88 20.71
C VAL A 528 21.42 7.94 19.50
N TRP A 529 20.70 8.32 18.44
CA TRP A 529 20.51 7.49 17.26
C TRP A 529 21.77 7.32 16.43
N GLU A 530 22.54 8.38 16.18
CA GLU A 530 23.82 8.23 15.46
C GLU A 530 24.83 7.47 16.33
N LEU A 531 25.01 7.84 17.61
CA LEU A 531 26.02 7.21 18.48
C LEU A 531 25.78 5.70 18.68
N ALA A 532 24.51 5.28 18.77
CA ALA A 532 24.17 3.86 18.85
C ALA A 532 24.44 3.08 17.55
N ARG A 533 24.26 3.69 16.37
CA ARG A 533 24.51 3.04 15.07
C ARG A 533 25.98 3.05 14.68
N HIS A 534 26.68 4.14 14.99
CA HIS A 534 28.11 4.36 14.81
C HIS A 534 28.91 3.33 15.60
N SER A 535 28.80 3.32 16.94
CA SER A 535 29.54 2.39 17.81
C SER A 535 29.32 0.89 17.51
N ILE A 536 28.16 0.51 16.98
CA ILE A 536 27.90 -0.86 16.51
C ILE A 536 28.48 -1.10 15.10
N GLY A 537 28.53 -0.08 14.25
CA GLY A 537 29.25 -0.07 12.98
C GLY A 537 30.75 -0.28 13.16
N GLU A 538 31.41 0.41 14.11
CA GLU A 538 32.81 0.15 14.44
C GLU A 538 33.02 -1.28 14.93
N GLU A 539 32.21 -1.75 15.88
CA GLU A 539 32.31 -3.10 16.46
C GLU A 539 32.13 -4.24 15.44
N LEU A 540 31.31 -4.04 14.40
CA LEU A 540 31.02 -5.03 13.36
C LEU A 540 31.91 -4.92 12.12
N VAL A 541 32.44 -3.73 11.80
CA VAL A 541 33.15 -3.49 10.53
C VAL A 541 34.59 -3.03 10.74
N VAL A 542 34.86 -2.12 11.69
CA VAL A 542 36.19 -1.50 11.84
C VAL A 542 37.10 -2.36 12.71
N TYR A 543 36.66 -2.78 13.90
CA TYR A 543 37.47 -3.58 14.81
C TYR A 543 37.94 -4.92 14.21
N PRO A 544 37.09 -5.70 13.48
CA PRO A 544 37.54 -6.91 12.80
C PRO A 544 38.58 -6.66 11.68
N LEU A 545 38.72 -5.42 11.20
CA LEU A 545 39.76 -5.03 10.25
C LEU A 545 41.06 -4.64 10.94
N PHE A 546 41.02 -3.92 12.06
CA PHE A 546 42.21 -3.71 12.90
C PHE A 546 42.84 -5.05 13.30
N GLU A 547 42.07 -5.96 13.88
CA GLU A 547 42.53 -7.30 14.33
C GLU A 547 43.12 -8.16 13.19
N LYS A 548 42.66 -7.94 11.95
CA LYS A 548 43.03 -8.71 10.75
C LYS A 548 44.21 -8.11 9.98
N LEU A 549 44.34 -6.78 9.95
CA LEU A 549 45.31 -6.07 9.12
C LEU A 549 46.54 -5.58 9.90
N LEU A 550 46.40 -5.26 11.19
CA LEU A 550 47.50 -4.82 12.06
C LEU A 550 47.96 -5.92 13.05
N GLY A 551 47.36 -7.11 13.01
CA GLY A 551 47.83 -8.27 13.77
C GLY A 551 47.62 -8.12 15.28
N GLN A 552 48.70 -8.09 16.07
CA GLN A 552 48.59 -7.90 17.53
C GLN A 552 48.34 -6.43 17.90
N GLU A 553 48.97 -5.49 17.21
CA GLU A 553 48.81 -4.05 17.44
C GLU A 553 47.35 -3.64 17.28
N GLY A 554 46.70 -4.08 16.19
CA GLY A 554 45.26 -3.87 15.98
C GLY A 554 44.32 -4.63 16.91
N LYS A 555 44.79 -5.68 17.60
CA LYS A 555 44.00 -6.34 18.66
C LYS A 555 44.07 -5.56 19.97
N ASP A 556 45.23 -5.01 20.28
CA ASP A 556 45.44 -4.19 21.46
C ASP A 556 44.69 -2.84 21.31
N MET A 557 44.63 -2.29 20.08
CA MET A 557 43.75 -1.17 19.71
C MET A 557 42.27 -1.54 19.85
N ALA A 558 41.80 -2.55 19.09
CA ALA A 558 40.38 -2.93 19.10
C ALA A 558 39.84 -3.32 20.49
N GLU A 559 40.66 -3.89 21.38
CA GLU A 559 40.26 -4.15 22.77
C GLU A 559 40.21 -2.86 23.62
N LYS A 560 41.13 -1.89 23.44
CA LYS A 560 41.03 -0.56 24.07
C LYS A 560 39.70 0.11 23.68
N ASP A 561 39.40 0.13 22.39
CA ASP A 561 38.24 0.83 21.83
C ASP A 561 36.92 0.22 22.34
N ARG A 562 36.84 -1.13 22.39
CA ARG A 562 35.73 -1.86 23.04
C ARG A 562 35.50 -1.44 24.50
N GLN A 563 36.56 -1.22 25.28
CA GLN A 563 36.43 -0.80 26.69
C GLN A 563 35.99 0.68 26.81
N GLU A 564 36.42 1.55 25.89
CA GLU A 564 35.99 2.94 25.82
C GLU A 564 34.52 3.04 25.37
N HIS A 565 34.11 2.27 24.37
CA HIS A 565 32.70 2.12 23.98
C HIS A 565 31.83 1.52 25.08
N LEU A 566 32.31 0.57 25.88
CA LEU A 566 31.56 0.04 27.03
C LEU A 566 31.27 1.11 28.09
N LYS A 567 32.17 2.09 28.27
CA LYS A 567 31.99 3.25 29.16
C LYS A 567 30.98 4.24 28.57
N VAL A 568 31.13 4.61 27.29
CA VAL A 568 30.23 5.51 26.56
C VAL A 568 28.80 4.95 26.49
N LYS A 569 28.62 3.66 26.17
CA LYS A 569 27.32 2.97 26.13
C LYS A 569 26.56 3.05 27.46
N LYS A 570 27.24 2.91 28.60
CA LYS A 570 26.62 2.99 29.95
C LYS A 570 26.17 4.42 30.30
N GLN A 571 26.94 5.43 29.89
CA GLN A 571 26.55 6.84 29.99
C GLN A 571 25.39 7.18 29.04
N LEU A 572 25.42 6.67 27.80
CA LEU A 572 24.37 6.83 26.79
C LEU A 572 23.04 6.21 27.25
N HIS A 573 23.07 5.03 27.86
CA HIS A 573 21.87 4.38 28.40
C HIS A 573 21.21 5.21 29.52
N THR A 574 22.03 5.90 30.33
CA THR A 574 21.54 6.86 31.32
C THR A 574 20.91 8.06 30.60
N PHE A 575 21.62 8.68 29.67
CA PHE A 575 21.20 9.90 28.96
C PHE A 575 19.96 9.74 28.08
N GLN A 576 19.79 8.62 27.37
CA GLN A 576 18.58 8.35 26.55
C GLN A 576 17.29 8.27 27.39
N SER A 577 17.43 8.07 28.70
CA SER A 577 16.32 7.90 29.65
C SER A 577 15.90 9.22 30.32
N MET A 578 16.69 10.28 30.15
CA MET A 578 16.46 11.60 30.76
C MET A 578 15.56 12.50 29.89
N LYS A 579 14.92 13.48 30.50
CA LYS A 579 14.15 14.54 29.83
C LYS A 579 14.93 15.84 29.83
N ALA A 580 14.71 16.66 28.79
CA ALA A 580 15.34 17.97 28.63
C ALA A 580 15.24 18.94 29.83
N LYS A 581 14.28 18.74 30.74
CA LYS A 581 14.09 19.52 31.98
C LYS A 581 14.77 18.94 33.22
N ASP A 582 15.35 17.76 33.17
CA ASP A 582 15.94 17.12 34.35
C ASP A 582 17.19 17.91 34.79
N PRO A 583 17.37 18.25 36.09
CA PRO A 583 18.43 19.17 36.52
C PRO A 583 19.86 18.74 36.15
N GLU A 584 20.07 17.44 35.99
CA GLU A 584 21.36 16.82 35.67
C GLU A 584 21.55 16.55 34.17
N PHE A 585 20.60 16.97 33.31
CA PHE A 585 20.58 16.65 31.88
C PHE A 585 21.80 17.20 31.12
N LYS A 586 22.03 18.52 31.16
CA LYS A 586 23.16 19.15 30.46
C LYS A 586 24.51 18.70 31.05
N SER A 587 24.60 18.41 32.36
CA SER A 587 25.83 17.87 32.98
C SER A 587 26.10 16.41 32.64
N THR A 588 25.06 15.57 32.49
CA THR A 588 25.20 14.17 32.06
C THR A 588 25.66 14.10 30.60
N LEU A 589 25.09 14.95 29.73
CA LEU A 589 25.56 15.08 28.36
C LEU A 589 27.00 15.60 28.29
N GLN A 590 27.40 16.57 29.13
CA GLN A 590 28.79 17.05 29.19
C GLN A 590 29.77 15.94 29.60
N ALA A 591 29.40 15.05 30.53
CA ALA A 591 30.23 13.92 30.93
C ALA A 591 30.35 12.88 29.79
N LEU A 592 29.23 12.46 29.21
CA LEU A 592 29.15 11.56 28.06
C LEU A 592 29.96 12.10 26.86
N TYR A 593 29.76 13.38 26.52
CA TYR A 593 30.42 13.98 25.37
C TYR A 593 31.91 14.25 25.59
N LYS A 594 32.36 14.47 26.83
CA LYS A 594 33.80 14.54 27.14
C LYS A 594 34.47 13.19 26.81
N ASP A 595 33.91 12.10 27.33
CA ASP A 595 34.51 10.78 27.16
C ASP A 595 34.42 10.29 25.70
N LEU A 596 33.32 10.60 24.99
CA LEU A 596 33.20 10.37 23.55
C LEU A 596 34.20 11.22 22.73
N LYS A 597 34.39 12.49 23.06
CA LYS A 597 35.31 13.38 22.34
C LYS A 597 36.77 12.95 22.51
N GLU A 598 37.14 12.43 23.68
CA GLU A 598 38.49 11.89 23.91
C GLU A 598 38.76 10.66 23.03
N HIS A 599 37.75 9.81 22.77
CA HIS A 599 37.83 8.70 21.82
C HIS A 599 37.96 9.20 20.36
N ILE A 600 37.04 10.07 19.91
CA ILE A 600 37.02 10.66 18.55
C ILE A 600 38.36 11.35 18.21
N GLU A 601 38.95 12.11 19.14
CA GLU A 601 40.21 12.81 18.90
C GLU A 601 41.44 11.88 18.84
N GLU A 602 41.34 10.63 19.30
CA GLU A 602 42.35 9.58 19.09
C GLU A 602 42.11 8.85 17.76
N GLU A 603 40.86 8.41 17.52
CA GLU A 603 40.51 7.64 16.32
C GLU A 603 40.78 8.38 15.00
N GLU A 604 40.42 9.67 14.91
CA GLU A 604 40.69 10.49 13.71
C GLU A 604 42.18 10.78 13.48
N ARG A 605 43.00 10.69 14.54
CA ARG A 605 44.39 11.14 14.57
C ARG A 605 45.36 10.00 14.35
N ASP A 606 45.15 8.89 15.04
CA ASP A 606 46.11 7.80 15.15
C ASP A 606 45.55 6.50 14.52
N ASP A 607 44.30 6.13 14.78
CA ASP A 607 43.78 4.79 14.48
C ASP A 607 43.27 4.64 13.03
N LEU A 608 42.26 5.40 12.59
CA LEU A 608 41.78 5.37 11.20
C LEU A 608 42.88 5.71 10.19
N PRO A 609 43.75 6.72 10.42
CA PRO A 609 44.88 6.98 9.54
C PRO A 609 45.91 5.85 9.53
N THR A 610 45.90 4.91 10.48
CA THR A 610 46.80 3.75 10.51
C THR A 610 46.17 2.53 9.85
N LEU A 611 44.84 2.37 9.93
CA LEU A 611 44.09 1.39 9.16
C LEU A 611 44.19 1.66 7.64
N GLU A 612 43.95 2.90 7.20
CA GLU A 612 43.97 3.27 5.78
C GLU A 612 45.33 3.01 5.11
N LYS A 613 46.44 3.13 5.85
CA LYS A 613 47.80 2.82 5.35
C LYS A 613 47.97 1.36 4.88
N GLN A 614 47.08 0.44 5.31
CA GLN A 614 47.07 -0.97 4.91
C GLN A 614 45.99 -1.31 3.87
N LEU A 615 45.13 -0.35 3.50
CA LEU A 615 44.03 -0.55 2.57
C LEU A 615 44.40 -0.11 1.15
N SER A 616 43.84 -0.79 0.15
CA SER A 616 43.78 -0.26 -1.23
C SER A 616 42.51 0.56 -1.42
N SER A 617 42.51 1.47 -2.39
CA SER A 617 41.35 2.33 -2.76
C SER A 617 40.04 1.55 -2.83
N ASP A 618 40.06 0.45 -3.59
CA ASP A 618 38.88 -0.35 -3.91
C ASP A 618 38.35 -1.12 -2.68
N LEU A 619 39.25 -1.48 -1.77
CA LEU A 619 38.93 -2.17 -0.54
C LEU A 619 38.41 -1.20 0.53
N SER A 620 39.01 0.00 0.61
CA SER A 620 38.56 1.09 1.48
C SER A 620 37.17 1.60 1.08
N GLU A 621 36.93 1.80 -0.23
CA GLU A 621 35.59 2.15 -0.76
C GLU A 621 34.56 1.02 -0.52
N SER A 622 35.00 -0.24 -0.53
CA SER A 622 34.14 -1.39 -0.17
C SER A 622 33.80 -1.41 1.32
N TYR A 623 34.72 -1.04 2.21
CA TYR A 623 34.45 -0.97 3.66
C TYR A 623 33.59 0.22 4.05
N ALA A 624 33.77 1.40 3.42
CA ALA A 624 32.85 2.53 3.55
C ALA A 624 31.40 2.11 3.30
N LYS A 625 31.17 1.42 2.16
CA LYS A 625 29.85 0.87 1.77
C LYS A 625 29.37 -0.25 2.69
N SER A 626 30.26 -0.96 3.38
CA SER A 626 29.91 -1.99 4.36
C SER A 626 29.47 -1.37 5.69
N PHE A 627 30.16 -0.32 6.14
CA PHE A 627 29.82 0.47 7.32
C PHE A 627 28.47 1.17 7.15
N GLU A 628 28.26 1.90 6.04
CA GLU A 628 26.97 2.52 5.70
C GLU A 628 25.82 1.51 5.64
N ARG A 629 26.05 0.31 5.05
CA ARG A 629 25.04 -0.76 5.05
C ARG A 629 24.75 -1.25 6.46
N THR A 630 25.76 -1.47 7.28
CA THR A 630 25.61 -1.92 8.67
C THR A 630 24.78 -0.91 9.48
N LYS A 631 25.10 0.39 9.39
CA LYS A 631 24.30 1.49 9.97
C LYS A 631 22.82 1.51 9.56
N ASN A 632 22.48 0.93 8.40
CA ASN A 632 21.10 0.80 7.93
C ASN A 632 20.34 -0.39 8.53
N PHE A 633 20.98 -1.30 9.26
CA PHE A 633 20.32 -2.46 9.92
C PHE A 633 20.46 -2.47 11.45
N THR A 634 21.40 -1.71 12.03
CA THR A 634 21.55 -1.50 13.47
C THR A 634 20.36 -0.75 14.13
N PRO A 635 20.06 -0.98 15.42
CA PRO A 635 19.04 -0.25 16.18
C PRO A 635 19.26 1.27 16.27
N THR A 636 18.21 2.00 16.64
CA THR A 636 18.29 3.44 16.98
C THR A 636 18.41 3.70 18.49
N ARG A 637 18.45 2.66 19.34
CA ARG A 637 18.44 2.79 20.82
C ARG A 637 19.41 1.80 21.49
N SER A 638 19.84 2.09 22.73
CA SER A 638 20.60 1.14 23.54
C SER A 638 19.68 0.24 24.38
N HIS A 639 19.88 -1.08 24.31
CA HIS A 639 19.07 -2.10 24.99
C HIS A 639 19.86 -2.76 26.15
N PRO A 640 19.47 -2.58 27.42
CA PRO A 640 20.26 -3.01 28.59
C PRO A 640 19.96 -4.46 29.05
N SER A 641 19.27 -5.26 28.24
CA SER A 641 18.66 -6.53 28.66
C SER A 641 19.47 -7.77 28.25
N ALA A 642 20.61 -7.60 27.59
CA ALA A 642 21.43 -8.67 27.03
C ALA A 642 22.72 -8.88 27.86
N PRO A 643 23.44 -10.00 27.68
CA PRO A 643 24.62 -10.31 28.50
C PRO A 643 25.83 -9.41 28.18
N ASP A 644 26.66 -9.09 29.19
CA ASP A 644 27.90 -8.28 29.10
C ASP A 644 29.04 -8.90 28.25
N LYS A 645 28.74 -9.54 27.10
CA LYS A 645 29.72 -10.15 26.19
C LYS A 645 29.34 -9.96 24.71
N PRO A 646 30.14 -9.24 23.91
CA PRO A 646 30.04 -9.28 22.46
C PRO A 646 30.15 -10.73 21.94
N PRO A 647 29.43 -11.13 20.87
CA PRO A 647 28.58 -10.30 20.00
C PRO A 647 27.07 -10.38 20.34
N PHE A 648 26.68 -10.87 21.53
CA PHE A 648 25.28 -11.21 21.82
C PHE A 648 24.32 -10.00 21.81
N GLU A 649 24.73 -8.86 22.36
CA GLU A 649 23.94 -7.61 22.35
C GLU A 649 23.52 -7.18 20.94
N THR A 650 24.47 -7.23 20.00
CA THR A 650 24.34 -6.66 18.66
C THR A 650 23.21 -7.28 17.85
N VAL A 651 23.00 -8.59 18.00
CA VAL A 651 22.00 -9.33 17.21
C VAL A 651 20.60 -9.24 17.80
N VAL A 652 20.46 -9.20 19.13
CA VAL A 652 19.17 -8.90 19.75
C VAL A 652 18.66 -7.55 19.24
N GLY A 653 19.57 -6.59 19.06
CA GLY A 653 19.31 -5.33 18.34
C GLY A 653 18.86 -5.52 16.88
N LEU A 654 19.58 -6.30 16.08
CA LEU A 654 19.18 -6.58 14.68
C LEU A 654 17.79 -7.25 14.58
N MET A 655 17.36 -8.02 15.58
CA MET A 655 16.00 -8.56 15.67
C MET A 655 14.95 -7.57 16.16
N THR A 656 15.30 -6.55 16.98
CA THR A 656 14.37 -5.47 17.37
C THR A 656 14.29 -4.34 16.34
N ALA A 657 15.28 -4.19 15.46
CA ALA A 657 15.33 -3.14 14.44
C ALA A 657 14.08 -3.01 13.54
N PRO A 658 13.33 -4.08 13.17
CA PRO A 658 12.04 -3.93 12.48
C PRO A 658 10.97 -3.23 13.33
N MET A 659 10.98 -3.45 14.65
CA MET A 659 10.03 -2.86 15.60
C MET A 659 10.38 -1.39 15.89
N ASP A 660 11.66 -1.06 16.06
CA ASP A 660 12.10 0.33 16.22
C ASP A 660 11.85 1.18 14.96
N LYS A 661 12.12 0.64 13.76
CA LYS A 661 11.83 1.34 12.49
C LYS A 661 10.34 1.61 12.26
N LEU A 662 9.46 0.76 12.78
CA LEU A 662 8.01 0.99 12.77
C LEU A 662 7.61 2.18 13.64
N ALA A 663 8.34 2.48 14.71
CA ALA A 663 8.14 3.70 15.51
C ALA A 663 8.75 4.94 14.83
N ASP A 664 9.99 4.84 14.35
CA ASP A 664 10.76 6.00 13.87
C ASP A 664 10.25 6.59 12.55
N LEU A 665 9.51 5.83 11.72
CA LEU A 665 8.83 6.33 10.50
C LEU A 665 7.90 7.53 10.76
N SER A 666 7.34 7.63 11.98
CA SER A 666 6.48 8.76 12.38
C SER A 666 7.27 10.07 12.46
N SER A 667 8.49 10.03 13.00
CA SER A 667 9.34 11.20 13.25
C SER A 667 9.87 11.81 11.95
N THR A 668 10.32 10.97 11.01
CA THR A 668 10.89 11.39 9.72
C THR A 668 9.84 12.09 8.85
N THR A 669 8.58 11.71 9.01
CA THR A 669 7.44 12.34 8.32
C THR A 669 7.09 13.69 8.95
N ALA A 670 7.09 13.79 10.28
CA ALA A 670 6.86 15.06 10.98
C ALA A 670 7.94 16.13 10.64
N ALA A 671 9.22 15.75 10.62
CA ALA A 671 10.32 16.67 10.31
C ALA A 671 10.26 17.27 8.89
N LYS A 672 9.72 16.51 7.92
CA LYS A 672 9.47 16.97 6.54
C LYS A 672 8.28 17.93 6.45
N ILE A 673 7.29 17.81 7.34
CA ILE A 673 6.09 18.66 7.36
C ILE A 673 6.34 19.96 8.15
N SER A 674 7.20 19.94 9.18
CA SER A 674 7.55 21.12 9.98
C SER A 674 8.60 22.04 9.34
N GLY A 675 9.22 21.65 8.23
CA GLY A 675 10.23 22.45 7.52
C GLY A 675 11.61 22.51 8.21
N VAL A 676 11.92 21.55 9.10
CA VAL A 676 13.13 21.58 9.96
C VAL A 676 14.32 20.82 9.35
N ILE A 677 14.17 20.25 8.15
CA ILE A 677 15.32 19.77 7.37
C ILE A 677 15.97 20.97 6.67
N ALA A 678 17.07 21.47 7.23
CA ALA A 678 18.00 22.27 6.46
C ALA A 678 18.56 21.41 5.32
N MET A 679 18.28 21.78 4.06
CA MET A 679 18.96 21.16 2.94
C MET A 679 20.46 21.46 3.06
N HIS A 680 21.30 20.44 2.87
CA HIS A 680 22.74 20.63 2.75
C HIS A 680 23.02 21.66 1.65
N GLN A 681 23.58 22.82 2.03
CA GLN A 681 23.92 23.91 1.11
C GLN A 681 25.05 23.47 0.19
N ARG A 682 24.67 22.90 -0.97
CA ARG A 682 25.59 22.67 -2.09
C ARG A 682 25.91 24.01 -2.74
N LYS A 683 27.01 24.04 -3.50
CA LYS A 683 27.71 25.25 -3.98
C LYS A 683 26.89 26.29 -4.78
N ASP A 684 25.64 25.99 -5.14
CA ASP A 684 24.72 26.82 -5.91
C ASP A 684 23.33 27.04 -5.25
N ASP A 685 23.06 26.45 -4.08
CA ASP A 685 21.84 26.55 -3.26
C ASP A 685 20.50 26.31 -3.97
N ARG A 686 20.49 25.62 -5.13
CA ARG A 686 19.29 25.43 -5.94
C ARG A 686 18.78 23.99 -5.90
N PRO A 687 17.44 23.78 -5.83
CA PRO A 687 16.88 22.45 -6.02
C PRO A 687 17.10 21.99 -7.47
N TYR A 688 17.76 20.85 -7.64
CA TYR A 688 17.81 20.16 -8.92
C TYR A 688 16.45 19.56 -9.28
N PHE A 689 16.13 19.48 -10.58
CA PHE A 689 15.09 18.56 -11.03
C PHE A 689 15.53 17.12 -10.73
N THR A 690 14.63 16.29 -10.24
CA THR A 690 14.92 14.90 -9.85
C THR A 690 13.93 13.91 -10.47
N THR A 691 14.31 12.64 -10.54
CA THR A 691 13.34 11.54 -10.68
C THR A 691 12.37 11.52 -9.49
N ASN A 692 11.28 10.77 -9.60
CA ASN A 692 10.37 10.52 -8.47
C ASN A 692 11.12 9.88 -7.26
N ASP A 693 12.25 9.24 -7.51
CA ASP A 693 13.14 8.57 -6.55
C ASP A 693 14.23 9.51 -5.98
N GLY A 694 14.20 10.81 -6.32
CA GLY A 694 15.12 11.82 -5.81
C GLY A 694 16.48 11.93 -6.52
N ILE A 695 16.69 11.19 -7.62
CA ILE A 695 17.95 11.20 -8.37
C ILE A 695 18.05 12.50 -9.19
N PRO A 696 19.09 13.35 -9.01
CA PRO A 696 19.25 14.59 -9.80
C PRO A 696 19.37 14.31 -11.30
N TRP A 697 18.64 15.08 -12.11
CA TRP A 697 18.53 14.86 -13.54
C TRP A 697 19.25 15.94 -14.36
N PRO A 698 20.10 15.59 -15.35
CA PRO A 698 21.02 16.55 -15.98
C PRO A 698 20.38 17.50 -17.02
N ASP A 699 19.29 17.12 -17.68
CA ASP A 699 18.58 18.01 -18.61
C ASP A 699 17.07 17.68 -18.68
N ALA A 700 16.23 18.68 -18.43
CA ALA A 700 14.78 18.55 -18.48
C ALA A 700 14.18 18.64 -19.91
N SER A 701 15.01 18.92 -20.92
CA SER A 701 14.60 19.40 -22.26
C SER A 701 14.72 18.35 -23.36
N HIS A 702 15.79 17.56 -23.38
CA HIS A 702 16.01 16.53 -24.39
C HIS A 702 15.83 15.12 -23.82
N SER A 703 15.20 14.23 -24.58
CA SER A 703 15.19 12.80 -24.28
C SER A 703 16.53 12.16 -24.65
N LEU A 704 16.95 11.16 -23.88
CA LEU A 704 18.00 10.23 -24.30
C LEU A 704 17.53 9.54 -25.59
N ASN A 705 18.34 9.64 -26.64
CA ASN A 705 17.94 9.22 -27.99
C ASN A 705 19.12 8.69 -28.81
N VAL A 706 18.83 7.85 -29.80
CA VAL A 706 19.77 7.37 -30.81
C VAL A 706 19.37 7.97 -32.15
N GLY A 707 20.14 8.94 -32.64
CA GLY A 707 19.91 9.57 -33.95
C GLY A 707 18.56 10.30 -34.06
N GLY A 708 18.03 10.84 -32.96
CA GLY A 708 16.71 11.47 -32.90
C GLY A 708 15.55 10.53 -32.53
N ILE A 709 15.80 9.24 -32.30
CA ILE A 709 14.80 8.26 -31.81
C ILE A 709 14.95 8.12 -30.28
N PRO A 710 13.98 8.57 -29.46
CA PRO A 710 14.03 8.39 -28.01
C PRO A 710 14.09 6.91 -27.60
N VAL A 711 14.85 6.59 -26.55
CA VAL A 711 15.03 5.20 -26.09
C VAL A 711 14.27 4.90 -24.80
N ILE A 712 13.80 3.66 -24.66
CA ILE A 712 13.03 3.18 -23.49
C ILE A 712 13.84 3.18 -22.17
N SER A 713 15.16 3.27 -22.25
CA SER A 713 16.05 3.45 -21.08
C SER A 713 16.07 4.88 -20.53
N ASP A 714 15.34 5.82 -21.14
CA ASP A 714 15.10 7.15 -20.57
C ASP A 714 14.06 7.07 -19.44
N VAL A 715 14.51 6.65 -18.26
CA VAL A 715 13.66 6.47 -17.07
C VAL A 715 12.96 7.77 -16.65
N TYR A 716 13.57 8.93 -16.87
CA TYR A 716 12.97 10.22 -16.51
C TYR A 716 11.92 10.67 -17.54
N LEU A 717 12.14 10.48 -18.84
CA LEU A 717 11.07 10.63 -19.84
C LEU A 717 9.86 9.77 -19.46
N MET A 718 10.09 8.50 -19.14
CA MET A 718 9.00 7.58 -18.78
C MET A 718 8.29 8.00 -17.49
N GLN A 719 9.01 8.35 -16.42
CA GLN A 719 8.40 8.86 -15.18
C GLN A 719 7.65 10.18 -15.39
N LYS A 720 8.24 11.15 -16.09
CA LYS A 720 7.64 12.48 -16.38
C LYS A 720 6.34 12.33 -17.17
N GLN A 721 6.31 11.45 -18.18
CA GLN A 721 5.10 11.11 -18.93
C GLN A 721 4.09 10.33 -18.07
N GLN A 722 4.54 9.38 -17.24
CA GLN A 722 3.69 8.61 -16.33
C GLN A 722 2.96 9.49 -15.31
N THR A 723 3.66 10.45 -14.71
CA THR A 723 3.12 11.45 -13.78
C THR A 723 2.17 12.41 -14.50
N PHE A 724 2.54 12.94 -15.66
CA PHE A 724 1.68 13.82 -16.46
C PHE A 724 0.36 13.13 -16.85
N ASN A 725 0.43 11.91 -17.40
CA ASN A 725 -0.74 11.13 -17.84
C ASN A 725 -1.66 10.71 -16.68
N ARG A 726 -1.20 10.78 -15.43
CA ARG A 726 -1.99 10.47 -14.20
C ARG A 726 -2.39 11.71 -13.39
N SER A 727 -2.00 12.90 -13.83
CA SER A 727 -2.20 14.17 -13.09
C SER A 727 -3.67 14.58 -12.92
N LYS A 728 -4.58 14.12 -13.79
CA LYS A 728 -6.02 14.38 -13.68
C LYS A 728 -6.70 13.32 -12.81
N THR A 729 -6.81 13.59 -11.51
CA THR A 729 -7.72 12.83 -10.63
C THR A 729 -9.18 13.03 -11.03
N LEU A 730 -10.05 12.10 -10.62
CA LEU A 730 -11.50 12.29 -10.67
C LEU A 730 -11.88 13.57 -9.88
N GLU A 731 -12.88 14.30 -10.39
CA GLU A 731 -13.46 15.42 -9.67
C GLU A 731 -14.61 14.98 -8.76
N ARG A 732 -15.04 15.85 -7.85
CA ARG A 732 -16.16 15.54 -6.94
C ARG A 732 -17.48 15.54 -7.73
N MET A 733 -18.30 14.49 -7.55
CA MET A 733 -19.64 14.38 -8.16
C MET A 733 -20.55 15.58 -7.90
N VAL A 734 -20.33 16.26 -6.78
CA VAL A 734 -20.89 17.58 -6.41
C VAL A 734 -19.79 18.44 -5.80
N HIS A 735 -19.89 19.76 -5.95
CA HIS A 735 -18.87 20.73 -5.54
C HIS A 735 -17.46 20.59 -6.18
N PRO A 736 -17.29 20.30 -7.49
CA PRO A 736 -15.96 20.15 -8.08
C PRO A 736 -15.21 21.48 -8.24
N CYS A 737 -15.83 22.53 -8.79
CA CYS A 737 -15.22 23.87 -8.89
C CYS A 737 -15.17 24.53 -7.50
N GLY A 738 -14.00 25.05 -7.09
CA GLY A 738 -13.81 25.66 -5.77
C GLY A 738 -12.36 25.97 -5.40
N SER A 739 -12.16 26.58 -4.24
CA SER A 739 -10.86 27.02 -3.70
C SER A 739 -10.71 26.63 -2.23
N GLY A 740 -9.48 26.36 -1.79
CA GLY A 740 -9.16 26.05 -0.39
C GLY A 740 -8.23 27.07 0.24
N ALA A 741 -8.34 27.29 1.56
CA ALA A 741 -7.47 28.18 2.34
C ALA A 741 -7.28 27.63 3.76
N PHE A 742 -6.09 27.79 4.33
CA PHE A 742 -5.81 27.47 5.73
C PHE A 742 -6.02 28.70 6.63
N GLY A 743 -6.22 28.49 7.92
CA GLY A 743 -6.34 29.55 8.93
C GLY A 743 -6.45 29.00 10.34
N TYR A 744 -7.07 29.75 11.24
CA TYR A 744 -7.49 29.27 12.56
C TYR A 744 -8.91 29.73 12.90
N PHE A 745 -9.64 28.89 13.65
CA PHE A 745 -10.80 29.31 14.43
C PHE A 745 -10.32 29.75 15.82
N GLU A 746 -10.98 30.74 16.42
CA GLU A 746 -10.71 31.18 17.78
C GLU A 746 -11.99 31.17 18.62
N CYS A 747 -11.97 30.41 19.72
CA CYS A 747 -13.07 30.36 20.67
C CYS A 747 -13.16 31.69 21.43
N THR A 748 -14.11 32.54 21.05
CA THR A 748 -14.27 33.91 21.59
C THR A 748 -15.25 34.02 22.76
N LYS A 749 -15.90 32.92 23.12
CA LYS A 749 -16.63 32.73 24.39
C LYS A 749 -16.70 31.24 24.68
N SER A 750 -16.45 30.81 25.93
CA SER A 750 -16.62 29.40 26.30
C SER A 750 -18.10 29.01 26.22
N VAL A 751 -18.36 27.81 25.70
CA VAL A 751 -19.71 27.20 25.65
C VAL A 751 -19.71 25.80 26.29
N SER A 752 -18.81 25.59 27.25
CA SER A 752 -18.70 24.36 28.06
C SER A 752 -19.99 23.99 28.81
N ASP A 753 -20.81 24.97 29.19
CA ASP A 753 -22.14 24.76 29.79
C ASP A 753 -23.11 24.04 28.82
N LEU A 754 -22.85 24.14 27.51
CA LEU A 754 -23.61 23.48 26.46
C LEU A 754 -22.87 22.21 25.99
N THR A 755 -21.72 22.33 25.35
CA THR A 755 -21.08 21.21 24.63
C THR A 755 -19.87 20.61 25.33
N LYS A 756 -19.71 19.28 25.21
CA LYS A 756 -18.51 18.57 25.66
C LYS A 756 -17.34 18.68 24.68
N ALA A 757 -17.49 19.23 23.47
CA ALA A 757 -16.41 19.25 22.48
C ALA A 757 -15.22 20.16 22.90
N GLN A 758 -14.00 19.61 22.82
CA GLN A 758 -12.79 20.18 23.45
C GLN A 758 -12.44 21.60 22.99
N PHE A 759 -12.48 21.87 21.68
CA PHE A 759 -12.09 23.15 21.08
C PHE A 759 -12.95 24.36 21.50
N LEU A 760 -13.99 24.12 22.30
CA LEU A 760 -15.05 25.06 22.68
C LEU A 760 -15.07 25.39 24.18
N ARG A 761 -14.20 24.73 24.96
CA ARG A 761 -14.22 24.80 26.43
C ARG A 761 -13.46 26.01 26.99
N LYS A 762 -12.58 26.65 26.20
CA LYS A 762 -11.69 27.73 26.68
C LYS A 762 -11.64 28.92 25.73
N GLU A 763 -11.73 30.12 26.28
CA GLU A 763 -11.63 31.38 25.54
C GLU A 763 -10.19 31.63 25.03
N CYS A 764 -10.09 32.32 23.90
CA CYS A 764 -8.87 32.52 23.10
C CYS A 764 -8.18 31.22 22.65
N GLN A 765 -8.85 30.05 22.74
CA GLN A 765 -8.32 28.81 22.19
C GLN A 765 -8.36 28.89 20.66
N LYS A 766 -7.17 28.95 20.04
CA LYS A 766 -7.01 28.83 18.59
C LYS A 766 -6.96 27.36 18.20
N THR A 767 -7.73 27.01 17.16
CA THR A 767 -7.82 25.67 16.57
C THR A 767 -7.49 25.81 15.09
N PRO A 768 -6.51 25.10 14.52
CA PRO A 768 -6.20 25.21 13.09
C PRO A 768 -7.45 24.88 12.26
N VAL A 769 -7.61 25.54 11.10
CA VAL A 769 -8.68 25.25 10.15
C VAL A 769 -8.22 25.15 8.69
N PHE A 770 -9.00 24.43 7.89
CA PHE A 770 -8.93 24.46 6.42
C PHE A 770 -10.32 24.69 5.83
N VAL A 771 -10.54 25.83 5.19
CA VAL A 771 -11.79 26.19 4.54
C VAL A 771 -11.75 25.73 3.08
N ARG A 772 -12.85 25.19 2.55
CA ARG A 772 -13.09 25.03 1.11
C ARG A 772 -14.40 25.68 0.67
N PHE A 773 -14.28 26.65 -0.23
CA PHE A 773 -15.39 27.24 -0.97
C PHE A 773 -15.61 26.53 -2.30
N SER A 774 -16.83 26.54 -2.84
CA SER A 774 -17.17 25.84 -4.09
C SER A 774 -18.50 26.28 -4.70
N THR A 775 -18.72 25.98 -5.98
CA THR A 775 -20.09 25.82 -6.54
C THR A 775 -20.64 24.42 -6.17
N VAL A 776 -21.70 23.93 -6.81
CA VAL A 776 -22.29 22.58 -6.54
C VAL A 776 -22.39 21.70 -7.79
N THR A 777 -23.07 22.14 -8.85
CA THR A 777 -23.72 21.19 -9.80
C THR A 777 -22.97 20.91 -11.10
N PHE A 778 -22.04 21.78 -11.50
CA PHE A 778 -21.27 21.65 -12.75
C PHE A 778 -19.78 21.45 -12.46
N GLY A 779 -19.10 20.73 -13.38
CA GLY A 779 -17.69 20.35 -13.30
C GLY A 779 -16.71 21.49 -13.05
N LYS A 780 -15.46 21.15 -12.69
CA LYS A 780 -14.44 22.12 -12.21
C LYS A 780 -14.10 23.27 -13.18
N GLU A 781 -14.39 23.08 -14.47
CA GLU A 781 -14.15 24.05 -15.56
C GLU A 781 -15.34 25.01 -15.78
N PHE A 782 -16.41 24.92 -14.97
CA PHE A 782 -17.53 25.87 -15.01
C PHE A 782 -17.17 27.17 -14.26
N PRO A 783 -17.49 28.36 -14.82
CA PRO A 783 -17.14 29.66 -14.21
C PRO A 783 -17.65 29.78 -12.78
N ASP A 784 -16.79 30.21 -11.87
CA ASP A 784 -17.11 30.22 -10.43
C ASP A 784 -18.10 31.31 -10.01
N GLN A 785 -18.38 32.26 -10.90
CA GLN A 785 -19.44 33.27 -10.80
C GLN A 785 -20.76 32.87 -11.47
N GLY A 786 -20.85 31.68 -12.08
CA GLY A 786 -22.13 31.15 -12.58
C GLY A 786 -23.18 30.97 -11.48
N ARG A 787 -24.46 31.00 -11.84
CA ARG A 787 -25.57 30.84 -10.87
C ARG A 787 -25.59 29.42 -10.30
N ASN A 788 -25.45 29.31 -8.99
CA ASN A 788 -25.35 28.05 -8.27
C ASN A 788 -25.50 28.31 -6.75
N PRO A 789 -25.86 27.31 -5.92
CA PRO A 789 -25.52 27.38 -4.50
C PRO A 789 -24.00 27.47 -4.34
N ARG A 790 -23.50 28.01 -3.24
CA ARG A 790 -22.07 27.95 -2.90
C ARG A 790 -21.85 27.06 -1.69
N GLY A 791 -20.99 26.05 -1.83
CA GLY A 791 -20.59 25.20 -0.71
C GLY A 791 -19.51 25.85 0.14
N PHE A 792 -19.66 25.75 1.46
CA PHE A 792 -18.76 26.30 2.47
C PHE A 792 -18.44 25.19 3.49
N ALA A 793 -17.39 24.43 3.23
CA ALA A 793 -16.90 23.41 4.17
C ALA A 793 -15.74 24.00 4.97
N ILE A 794 -15.74 23.86 6.31
CA ILE A 794 -14.71 24.46 7.16
C ILE A 794 -14.17 23.41 8.10
N LYS A 795 -12.97 22.89 7.85
CA LYS A 795 -12.29 21.92 8.69
C LYS A 795 -11.65 22.51 9.92
N PHE A 796 -11.80 21.84 11.06
CA PHE A 796 -11.19 22.20 12.33
C PHE A 796 -10.44 20.98 12.85
N TYR A 797 -9.16 21.14 13.15
CA TYR A 797 -8.30 20.07 13.66
C TYR A 797 -8.28 20.13 15.18
N THR A 798 -9.14 19.34 15.85
CA THR A 798 -9.30 19.39 17.32
C THR A 798 -8.51 18.28 18.02
N GLY A 799 -8.21 18.45 19.31
CA GLY A 799 -7.50 17.46 20.13
C GLY A 799 -8.30 16.20 20.49
N GLU A 800 -9.60 16.20 20.22
CA GLU A 800 -10.50 15.03 20.30
C GLU A 800 -10.90 14.52 18.90
N GLY A 801 -10.19 14.94 17.84
CA GLY A 801 -10.43 14.50 16.47
C GLY A 801 -10.86 15.61 15.51
N ASN A 802 -11.13 15.19 14.28
CA ASN A 802 -11.74 16.00 13.23
C ASN A 802 -13.27 15.84 13.30
N TYR A 803 -14.03 16.91 13.55
CA TYR A 803 -15.51 16.95 13.68
C TYR A 803 -16.14 17.69 12.48
N ASP A 804 -17.30 17.33 11.88
CA ASP A 804 -17.65 17.42 10.41
C ASP A 804 -18.83 18.38 9.92
N ILE A 805 -18.59 19.31 8.96
CA ILE A 805 -19.42 20.42 8.43
C ILE A 805 -19.17 20.60 6.93
N VAL A 806 -20.26 20.54 6.17
CA VAL A 806 -20.33 20.76 4.74
C VAL A 806 -21.59 21.58 4.45
N GLU A 807 -21.46 22.91 4.43
CA GLU A 807 -22.60 23.84 4.39
C GLU A 807 -22.88 24.39 2.99
N LEU A 808 -24.05 25.03 2.83
CA LEU A 808 -24.34 25.95 1.74
C LEU A 808 -24.37 27.40 2.22
N ASN A 809 -24.29 28.33 1.27
CA ASN A 809 -24.41 29.77 1.52
C ASN A 809 -25.83 30.26 1.87
N TRP A 810 -26.78 29.34 2.06
CA TRP A 810 -28.16 29.61 2.47
C TRP A 810 -28.71 28.48 3.36
N PRO A 811 -29.71 28.77 4.23
CA PRO A 811 -30.07 27.89 5.35
C PRO A 811 -31.03 26.73 5.02
N VAL A 812 -31.24 26.39 3.74
CA VAL A 812 -32.23 25.38 3.29
C VAL A 812 -31.75 24.56 2.10
N PHE A 813 -32.18 23.30 2.00
CA PHE A 813 -31.87 22.41 0.88
C PHE A 813 -33.08 22.19 -0.06
N PHE A 814 -32.84 21.55 -1.20
CA PHE A 814 -33.86 21.28 -2.23
C PHE A 814 -34.72 20.03 -1.95
N CYS A 815 -34.32 19.16 -1.05
CA CYS A 815 -35.11 17.99 -0.65
C CYS A 815 -35.02 17.80 0.87
N ARG A 816 -36.05 17.16 1.43
CA ARG A 816 -36.11 16.78 2.85
C ARG A 816 -35.57 15.38 3.12
N ASP A 817 -35.84 14.46 2.20
CA ASP A 817 -35.43 13.06 2.28
C ASP A 817 -34.16 12.86 1.43
N PRO A 818 -33.10 12.20 1.94
CA PRO A 818 -31.89 11.92 1.17
C PRO A 818 -32.13 11.06 -0.09
N ILE A 819 -33.24 10.31 -0.19
CA ILE A 819 -33.57 9.51 -1.38
C ILE A 819 -33.76 10.38 -2.64
N GLN A 820 -34.22 11.62 -2.48
CA GLN A 820 -34.36 12.60 -3.58
C GLN A 820 -33.03 13.30 -3.92
N GLY A 821 -32.01 13.20 -3.07
CA GLY A 821 -30.72 13.90 -3.22
C GLY A 821 -30.04 13.67 -4.59
N PRO A 822 -29.94 12.43 -5.10
CA PRO A 822 -29.39 12.18 -6.44
C PRO A 822 -30.16 12.88 -7.56
N ASP A 823 -31.48 13.02 -7.44
CA ASP A 823 -32.34 13.59 -8.47
C ASP A 823 -32.40 15.13 -8.41
N VAL A 824 -32.23 15.72 -7.22
CA VAL A 824 -31.88 17.15 -7.04
C VAL A 824 -30.62 17.50 -7.82
N ILE A 825 -29.61 16.62 -7.83
CA ILE A 825 -28.35 16.85 -8.54
C ILE A 825 -28.51 16.60 -10.05
N ARG A 826 -29.12 15.49 -10.46
CA ARG A 826 -29.36 15.16 -11.88
C ARG A 826 -30.18 16.24 -12.61
N SER A 827 -31.23 16.76 -11.98
CA SER A 827 -32.05 17.84 -12.54
C SER A 827 -31.29 19.14 -12.76
N GLN A 828 -30.16 19.35 -12.07
CA GLN A 828 -29.29 20.52 -12.18
C GLN A 828 -27.98 20.24 -12.95
N GLN A 829 -27.81 19.05 -13.53
CA GLN A 829 -26.65 18.68 -14.34
C GLN A 829 -26.88 18.94 -15.84
N ARG A 830 -25.91 18.52 -16.66
CA ARG A 830 -26.00 18.57 -18.13
C ARG A 830 -26.88 17.43 -18.65
N ASN A 831 -27.66 17.68 -19.69
CA ASN A 831 -28.49 16.64 -20.32
C ASN A 831 -27.60 15.49 -20.86
N PRO A 832 -27.88 14.22 -20.54
CA PRO A 832 -26.99 13.11 -20.89
C PRO A 832 -26.90 12.82 -22.40
N ALA A 833 -27.86 13.27 -23.22
CA ALA A 833 -27.88 12.98 -24.66
C ALA A 833 -27.11 14.01 -25.52
N ASN A 834 -26.84 15.21 -25.01
CA ASN A 834 -26.15 16.28 -25.76
C ASN A 834 -25.14 17.12 -24.93
N PHE A 835 -25.02 16.84 -23.62
CA PHE A 835 -24.15 17.52 -22.67
C PHE A 835 -24.36 19.04 -22.54
N LEU A 836 -25.51 19.57 -22.95
CA LEU A 836 -25.91 20.97 -22.76
C LEU A 836 -26.58 21.19 -21.38
N LEU A 837 -26.77 22.44 -20.99
CA LEU A 837 -27.51 22.78 -19.75
C LEU A 837 -29.00 22.41 -19.89
N ASP A 838 -29.53 21.61 -18.97
CA ASP A 838 -30.92 21.14 -19.07
C ASP A 838 -31.89 21.95 -18.21
N PHE A 839 -32.34 23.08 -18.76
CA PHE A 839 -33.38 23.89 -18.12
C PHE A 839 -34.72 23.15 -18.00
N ASN A 840 -35.02 22.13 -18.82
CA ASN A 840 -36.26 21.37 -18.67
C ASN A 840 -36.19 20.50 -17.42
N SER A 841 -35.13 19.71 -17.27
CA SER A 841 -34.95 18.84 -16.10
C SER A 841 -34.95 19.63 -14.78
N LEU A 842 -34.35 20.83 -14.76
CA LEU A 842 -34.41 21.75 -13.61
C LEU A 842 -35.85 22.13 -13.26
N PHE A 843 -36.59 22.75 -14.19
CA PHE A 843 -37.92 23.27 -13.87
C PHE A 843 -39.00 22.19 -13.75
N ASP A 844 -38.82 21.02 -14.38
CA ASP A 844 -39.71 19.88 -14.21
C ASP A 844 -39.57 19.27 -12.80
N PHE A 845 -38.34 19.20 -12.26
CA PHE A 845 -38.13 18.84 -10.85
C PHE A 845 -38.71 19.91 -9.89
N LEU A 846 -38.52 21.20 -10.18
CA LEU A 846 -39.15 22.29 -9.40
C LEU A 846 -40.69 22.28 -9.44
N ALA A 847 -41.28 21.82 -10.55
CA ALA A 847 -42.72 21.71 -10.73
C ALA A 847 -43.35 20.50 -9.98
N ASN A 848 -42.65 19.36 -9.97
CA ASN A 848 -43.19 18.08 -9.47
C ASN A 848 -42.83 17.76 -8.01
N VAL A 849 -41.97 18.54 -7.36
CA VAL A 849 -41.48 18.30 -5.98
C VAL A 849 -41.66 19.57 -5.13
N PRO A 850 -42.87 19.84 -4.61
CA PRO A 850 -43.24 21.14 -4.02
C PRO A 850 -42.28 21.67 -2.95
N GLU A 851 -41.73 20.79 -2.10
CA GLU A 851 -40.81 21.10 -1.01
C GLU A 851 -39.53 21.83 -1.46
N ASN A 852 -39.12 21.69 -2.72
CA ASN A 852 -37.87 22.27 -3.23
C ASN A 852 -37.97 23.78 -3.51
N ASN A 853 -39.18 24.34 -3.57
CA ASN A 853 -39.42 25.69 -4.08
C ASN A 853 -38.83 26.80 -3.18
N HIS A 854 -38.56 26.51 -1.90
CA HIS A 854 -37.86 27.44 -1.01
C HIS A 854 -36.39 27.61 -1.42
N ALA A 855 -35.69 26.51 -1.73
CA ALA A 855 -34.33 26.54 -2.25
C ALA A 855 -34.29 27.03 -3.72
N GLY A 856 -35.32 26.71 -4.53
CA GLY A 856 -35.50 27.28 -5.87
C GLY A 856 -35.58 28.81 -5.85
N MET A 857 -36.36 29.40 -4.93
CA MET A 857 -36.42 30.85 -4.74
C MET A 857 -35.06 31.43 -4.34
N MET A 858 -34.30 30.76 -3.47
CA MET A 858 -32.93 31.19 -3.13
C MET A 858 -31.98 31.13 -4.34
N PHE A 859 -32.04 30.08 -5.16
CA PHE A 859 -31.24 29.90 -6.36
C PHE A 859 -31.45 31.00 -7.41
N PHE A 860 -32.70 31.43 -7.65
CA PHE A 860 -33.02 32.51 -8.59
C PHE A 860 -32.90 33.92 -7.99
N SER A 861 -32.83 34.06 -6.66
CA SER A 861 -32.51 35.33 -5.99
C SER A 861 -31.05 35.75 -6.22
N ASP A 862 -30.68 36.95 -5.75
CA ASP A 862 -29.29 37.42 -5.81
C ASP A 862 -28.31 36.50 -5.01
N HIS A 863 -28.81 35.69 -4.07
CA HIS A 863 -27.97 34.72 -3.32
C HIS A 863 -27.38 33.59 -4.19
N GLY A 864 -27.85 33.39 -5.42
CA GLY A 864 -27.24 32.49 -6.40
C GLY A 864 -25.96 33.02 -7.07
N THR A 865 -25.62 34.31 -6.88
CA THR A 865 -24.46 35.00 -7.48
C THR A 865 -23.74 35.91 -6.46
N PRO A 866 -23.15 35.35 -5.39
CA PRO A 866 -22.37 36.12 -4.41
C PRO A 866 -21.04 36.61 -5.01
N VAL A 867 -20.59 37.80 -4.59
CA VAL A 867 -19.29 38.35 -5.01
C VAL A 867 -18.16 37.57 -4.35
N GLY A 868 -17.37 36.86 -5.16
CA GLY A 868 -16.23 36.06 -4.70
C GLY A 868 -16.61 34.98 -3.67
N TRP A 869 -15.61 34.51 -2.92
CA TRP A 869 -15.83 33.60 -1.78
C TRP A 869 -16.04 34.36 -0.46
N ARG A 870 -15.40 35.53 -0.33
CA ARG A 870 -15.21 36.22 0.96
C ARG A 870 -16.44 36.97 1.48
N PHE A 871 -17.39 37.31 0.59
CA PHE A 871 -18.61 38.04 0.95
C PHE A 871 -19.84 37.12 1.09
N SER A 872 -19.62 35.86 1.49
CA SER A 872 -20.64 34.83 1.69
C SER A 872 -20.91 34.51 3.19
N HIS A 873 -21.93 33.72 3.47
CA HIS A 873 -22.32 33.20 4.80
C HIS A 873 -22.44 31.65 4.72
N GLY A 874 -22.64 30.94 5.84
CA GLY A 874 -22.81 29.45 5.92
C GLY A 874 -23.71 29.02 7.10
N VAL A 875 -24.26 27.78 7.11
CA VAL A 875 -25.21 27.25 8.14
C VAL A 875 -25.23 25.70 8.29
N ASN A 876 -25.11 25.12 9.50
CA ASN A 876 -25.36 23.68 9.83
C ASN A 876 -26.01 23.47 11.24
N ALA A 877 -25.68 22.42 12.03
CA ALA A 877 -26.40 21.99 13.25
C ALA A 877 -25.60 21.17 14.31
N ASP A 878 -26.22 20.99 15.49
CA ASP A 878 -25.91 20.19 16.71
C ASP A 878 -24.60 20.42 17.50
N GLY A 879 -24.50 20.28 18.84
CA GLY A 879 -25.48 19.96 19.92
C GLY A 879 -25.39 20.95 21.11
N LYS A 880 -25.68 20.73 22.41
CA LYS A 880 -25.94 19.58 23.33
C LYS A 880 -27.18 18.75 22.97
N PHE A 881 -27.86 18.11 23.94
CA PHE A 881 -29.28 17.77 23.78
C PHE A 881 -30.18 19.00 23.99
N VAL A 882 -29.88 19.97 23.14
CA VAL A 882 -30.70 21.10 22.71
C VAL A 882 -30.39 21.15 21.23
N TYR A 883 -31.40 21.15 20.36
CA TYR A 883 -31.12 21.21 18.94
C TYR A 883 -30.49 22.58 18.63
N ILE A 884 -29.44 22.63 17.82
CA ILE A 884 -28.85 23.92 17.40
C ILE A 884 -28.76 24.05 15.88
N LYS A 885 -28.65 25.30 15.39
CA LYS A 885 -28.20 25.57 14.01
C LYS A 885 -27.03 26.55 14.00
N TYR A 886 -25.85 26.14 13.54
CA TYR A 886 -24.66 26.99 13.29
C TYR A 886 -24.93 28.01 12.17
N HIS A 887 -24.33 29.22 12.20
CA HIS A 887 -24.37 30.20 11.09
C HIS A 887 -23.05 31.00 10.97
N PHE A 888 -22.26 30.86 9.91
CA PHE A 888 -21.08 31.70 9.65
C PHE A 888 -21.46 32.99 8.93
N ARG A 889 -20.98 34.15 9.41
CA ARG A 889 -21.20 35.46 8.76
C ARG A 889 -19.88 36.16 8.47
N ALA A 890 -19.66 36.51 7.20
CA ALA A 890 -18.51 37.34 6.80
C ALA A 890 -18.59 38.70 7.49
N ASP A 891 -17.52 39.08 8.19
CA ASP A 891 -17.47 40.35 8.93
C ASP A 891 -17.38 41.55 7.97
N HIS A 892 -16.92 41.32 6.74
CA HIS A 892 -16.85 42.28 5.63
C HIS A 892 -18.20 42.51 4.91
N GLY A 893 -19.30 41.96 5.44
CA GLY A 893 -20.65 42.03 4.89
C GLY A 893 -20.93 41.00 3.79
N GLN A 894 -22.22 40.82 3.48
CA GLN A 894 -22.66 40.00 2.34
C GLN A 894 -22.75 40.88 1.08
N LYS A 895 -22.32 40.36 -0.07
CA LYS A 895 -22.39 41.05 -1.37
C LYS A 895 -22.79 40.09 -2.48
N GLN A 896 -23.53 40.59 -3.46
CA GLN A 896 -24.04 39.83 -4.61
C GLN A 896 -23.85 40.64 -5.89
N PHE A 897 -23.50 39.97 -6.98
CA PHE A 897 -23.58 40.53 -8.33
C PHE A 897 -25.02 40.47 -8.84
N MET A 898 -25.43 41.48 -9.60
CA MET A 898 -26.60 41.38 -10.47
C MET A 898 -26.32 40.36 -11.58
N TRP A 899 -27.36 39.73 -12.14
CA TRP A 899 -27.19 38.62 -13.08
C TRP A 899 -26.38 38.99 -14.33
N SER A 900 -26.56 40.19 -14.86
CA SER A 900 -25.76 40.73 -15.98
C SER A 900 -24.27 40.90 -15.62
N GLU A 901 -23.96 41.31 -14.40
CA GLU A 901 -22.58 41.44 -13.90
C GLU A 901 -21.94 40.07 -13.70
N ALA A 902 -22.66 39.12 -13.10
CA ALA A 902 -22.19 37.75 -12.91
C ALA A 902 -21.92 37.04 -14.25
N VAL A 903 -22.77 37.25 -15.26
CA VAL A 903 -22.55 36.75 -16.63
C VAL A 903 -21.33 37.40 -17.28
N LYS A 904 -21.16 38.73 -17.13
CA LYS A 904 -19.99 39.46 -17.64
C LYS A 904 -18.69 38.95 -17.01
N VAL A 905 -18.62 38.91 -15.68
CA VAL A 905 -17.45 38.41 -14.93
C VAL A 905 -17.16 36.95 -15.28
N SER A 906 -18.19 36.09 -15.42
CA SER A 906 -18.00 34.70 -15.84
C SER A 906 -17.39 34.53 -17.24
N GLY A 907 -17.42 35.57 -18.09
CA GLY A 907 -16.76 35.60 -19.40
C GLY A 907 -15.43 36.36 -19.44
N GLU A 908 -15.21 37.31 -18.51
CA GLU A 908 -13.97 38.09 -18.40
C GLU A 908 -12.91 37.40 -17.51
N ASP A 909 -13.33 36.77 -16.41
CA ASP A 909 -12.48 35.99 -15.50
C ASP A 909 -13.28 34.83 -14.87
N PRO A 910 -13.29 33.63 -15.47
CA PRO A 910 -14.04 32.47 -14.95
C PRO A 910 -13.49 31.94 -13.61
N ASP A 911 -12.30 32.40 -13.21
CA ASP A 911 -11.62 32.11 -11.94
C ASP A 911 -11.68 33.28 -10.93
N TYR A 912 -12.53 34.29 -11.18
CA TYR A 912 -12.66 35.51 -10.38
C TYR A 912 -12.71 35.24 -8.86
N SER A 913 -13.50 34.27 -8.42
CA SER A 913 -13.67 34.00 -6.98
C SER A 913 -12.44 33.32 -6.38
N LYS A 914 -11.72 32.50 -7.17
CA LYS A 914 -10.44 31.91 -6.77
C LYS A 914 -9.38 33.00 -6.62
N ARG A 915 -9.33 33.93 -7.58
CA ARG A 915 -8.43 35.09 -7.58
C ARG A 915 -8.70 36.05 -6.42
N ASP A 916 -9.97 36.43 -6.20
CA ASP A 916 -10.39 37.29 -5.08
C ASP A 916 -9.96 36.75 -3.70
N LEU A 917 -10.00 35.43 -3.52
CA LEU A 917 -9.54 34.80 -2.28
C LEU A 917 -8.00 34.75 -2.19
N TRP A 918 -7.31 34.41 -3.28
CA TRP A 918 -5.86 34.33 -3.33
C TRP A 918 -5.21 35.71 -3.10
N ASP A 919 -5.58 36.71 -3.89
CA ASP A 919 -5.02 38.06 -3.84
C ASP A 919 -5.32 38.74 -2.49
N ALA A 920 -6.45 38.41 -1.84
CA ALA A 920 -6.74 38.87 -0.49
C ALA A 920 -5.82 38.27 0.58
N ILE A 921 -5.48 36.98 0.47
CA ILE A 921 -4.57 36.32 1.40
C ILE A 921 -3.13 36.83 1.21
N GLU A 922 -2.65 36.88 -0.04
CA GLU A 922 -1.30 37.36 -0.37
C GLU A 922 -1.07 38.84 -0.02
N SER A 923 -2.11 39.69 -0.13
CA SER A 923 -2.06 41.09 0.30
C SER A 923 -2.16 41.29 1.82
N GLY A 924 -2.31 40.22 2.61
CA GLY A 924 -2.57 40.30 4.05
C GLY A 924 -3.91 40.93 4.41
N THR A 925 -4.85 41.04 3.46
CA THR A 925 -6.20 41.54 3.72
C THR A 925 -6.91 40.55 4.67
N PRO A 926 -7.39 40.98 5.85
CA PRO A 926 -8.10 40.08 6.75
C PRO A 926 -9.31 39.44 6.04
N VAL A 927 -9.47 38.12 6.18
CA VAL A 927 -10.60 37.38 5.64
C VAL A 927 -11.25 36.59 6.78
N THR A 928 -12.30 37.15 7.38
CA THR A 928 -12.86 36.64 8.64
C THR A 928 -14.38 36.41 8.60
N TRP A 929 -14.81 35.38 9.34
CA TRP A 929 -16.21 35.09 9.61
C TRP A 929 -16.43 34.94 11.11
N THR A 930 -17.34 35.74 11.67
CA THR A 930 -17.96 35.40 12.95
C THR A 930 -18.89 34.20 12.76
N ALA A 931 -18.55 33.06 13.35
CA ALA A 931 -19.49 31.95 13.53
C ALA A 931 -20.59 32.34 14.53
N PHE A 932 -21.80 31.81 14.37
CA PHE A 932 -23.01 31.97 15.21
C PHE A 932 -23.67 30.58 15.48
N TYR A 933 -24.59 30.44 16.45
CA TYR A 933 -25.56 29.32 16.50
C TYR A 933 -26.92 29.68 17.12
N GLN A 934 -28.01 29.08 16.66
CA GLN A 934 -29.35 29.13 17.30
C GLN A 934 -29.51 27.97 18.28
N ILE A 935 -30.24 28.13 19.40
CA ILE A 935 -30.65 27.03 20.30
C ILE A 935 -32.16 26.82 20.20
N MET A 936 -32.62 25.58 20.30
CA MET A 936 -34.00 25.14 20.57
C MET A 936 -33.97 24.05 21.65
N GLN A 937 -34.75 24.18 22.72
CA GLN A 937 -34.86 23.15 23.77
C GLN A 937 -35.68 21.94 23.28
N PRO A 938 -35.48 20.73 23.83
CA PRO A 938 -36.24 19.54 23.44
C PRO A 938 -37.77 19.70 23.54
N GLU A 939 -38.24 20.47 24.52
CA GLU A 939 -39.66 20.74 24.78
C GLU A 939 -40.25 21.77 23.80
N GLU A 940 -39.41 22.58 23.15
CA GLU A 940 -39.82 23.55 22.14
C GLU A 940 -39.98 22.92 20.75
N ALA A 941 -39.51 21.68 20.55
CA ALA A 941 -39.49 20.98 19.27
C ALA A 941 -40.83 20.34 18.86
N ASP A 942 -41.97 20.68 19.47
CA ASP A 942 -43.28 20.23 18.98
C ASP A 942 -43.68 20.99 17.72
N ALA A 943 -43.72 20.26 16.61
CA ALA A 943 -44.12 20.73 15.29
C ALA A 943 -45.50 21.44 15.26
N ALA A 944 -46.43 21.12 16.18
CA ALA A 944 -47.71 21.83 16.27
C ALA A 944 -47.65 23.17 17.02
N ILE A 945 -46.62 23.39 17.85
CA ILE A 945 -46.33 24.68 18.49
C ILE A 945 -45.54 25.57 17.52
N LEU A 946 -44.63 24.98 16.74
CA LEU A 946 -43.80 25.68 15.75
C LEU A 946 -44.54 25.99 14.43
N GLY A 947 -45.52 25.17 14.06
CA GLY A 947 -46.22 25.25 12.76
C GLY A 947 -45.44 24.66 11.59
N PHE A 948 -44.27 24.08 11.84
CA PHE A 948 -43.40 23.38 10.89
C PHE A 948 -42.52 22.38 11.65
N ASP A 949 -42.02 21.37 10.96
CA ASP A 949 -41.07 20.40 11.52
C ASP A 949 -39.68 21.06 11.71
N PRO A 950 -39.10 21.07 12.92
CA PRO A 950 -37.80 21.69 13.17
C PRO A 950 -36.63 21.00 12.46
N PHE A 951 -36.78 19.74 12.04
CA PHE A 951 -35.76 18.92 11.40
C PHE A 951 -35.85 18.91 9.86
N ASP A 952 -36.96 19.36 9.27
CA ASP A 952 -37.08 19.49 7.81
C ASP A 952 -36.04 20.51 7.29
N VAL A 953 -35.04 20.01 6.55
CA VAL A 953 -33.95 20.83 5.99
C VAL A 953 -34.39 21.79 4.88
N THR A 954 -35.65 21.76 4.45
CA THR A 954 -36.27 22.81 3.61
C THR A 954 -36.79 24.00 4.45
N LYS A 955 -36.69 23.94 5.79
CA LYS A 955 -37.23 24.94 6.74
C LYS A 955 -36.14 25.63 7.58
N VAL A 956 -36.31 26.94 7.76
CA VAL A 956 -35.49 27.79 8.65
C VAL A 956 -36.13 27.93 10.04
N TRP A 957 -35.30 28.14 11.05
CA TRP A 957 -35.75 28.51 12.38
C TRP A 957 -35.85 30.05 12.49
N PRO A 958 -37.02 30.63 12.79
CA PRO A 958 -37.19 32.09 12.81
C PRO A 958 -36.26 32.80 13.81
N ARG A 959 -35.42 33.72 13.31
CA ARG A 959 -34.45 34.51 14.11
C ARG A 959 -35.04 35.29 15.31
N LYS A 960 -36.35 35.57 15.28
CA LYS A 960 -37.07 36.24 16.39
C LYS A 960 -37.47 35.29 17.53
N GLN A 961 -37.49 33.98 17.26
CA GLN A 961 -37.87 32.93 18.19
C GLN A 961 -36.61 32.23 18.72
N PHE A 962 -35.63 31.99 17.85
CA PHE A 962 -34.37 31.32 18.18
C PHE A 962 -33.17 32.24 17.82
N PRO A 963 -32.56 32.96 18.79
CA PRO A 963 -31.51 33.95 18.56
C PRO A 963 -30.10 33.34 18.38
N TYR A 964 -29.13 34.16 17.95
CA TYR A 964 -27.78 33.74 17.54
C TYR A 964 -26.67 33.82 18.63
N ASN A 965 -25.74 32.86 18.61
CA ASN A 965 -24.57 32.67 19.51
C ASN A 965 -23.23 32.57 18.73
N ARG A 966 -22.44 31.45 18.73
CA ARG A 966 -21.16 31.24 17.95
C ARG A 966 -20.72 29.75 17.76
N LEU A 967 -20.62 29.11 16.54
CA LEU A 967 -19.68 27.98 16.14
C LEU A 967 -19.83 27.17 14.78
N GLY A 968 -18.99 26.12 14.49
CA GLY A 968 -19.00 25.08 13.36
C GLY A 968 -17.70 24.17 13.21
N VAL A 969 -17.49 23.24 12.18
CA VAL A 969 -16.44 22.09 12.13
C VAL A 969 -16.41 20.95 10.99
N ASN A 970 -15.42 20.69 10.03
CA ASN A 970 -14.77 19.53 9.17
C ASN A 970 -15.25 18.52 7.98
N LEU A 971 -14.31 17.83 7.24
CA LEU A 971 -14.36 16.41 6.65
C LEU A 971 -12.94 15.76 6.35
N HIS A 972 -12.69 14.44 6.51
CA HIS A 972 -11.34 13.85 6.83
C HIS A 972 -10.54 12.93 5.81
N GLN A 973 -9.27 12.57 6.16
CA GLN A 973 -8.25 11.59 5.64
C GLN A 973 -7.07 11.88 4.64
N VAL A 974 -7.14 12.80 3.65
CA VAL A 974 -5.93 13.37 2.96
C VAL A 974 -5.02 14.11 3.99
N PRO A 975 -3.73 14.49 3.77
CA PRO A 975 -2.98 15.28 4.78
C PRO A 975 -3.66 16.58 5.24
N VAL A 976 -4.19 17.39 4.31
CA VAL A 976 -5.11 18.54 4.59
C VAL A 976 -6.44 18.13 5.24
N ASN A 977 -6.62 16.85 5.49
CA ASN A 977 -7.79 16.27 6.09
C ASN A 977 -7.51 15.29 7.25
N CYS A 978 -6.24 15.07 7.65
CA CYS A 978 -5.83 14.16 8.72
C CYS A 978 -6.21 14.73 10.10
N PRO A 979 -6.62 13.93 11.11
CA PRO A 979 -6.89 14.43 12.46
C PRO A 979 -5.60 14.65 13.28
N PHE A 980 -4.62 15.38 12.72
CA PHE A 980 -3.25 15.44 13.26
C PHE A 980 -3.10 16.03 14.67
N MET A 981 -4.11 16.76 15.16
CA MET A 981 -4.16 17.29 16.53
C MET A 981 -4.68 16.26 17.55
N ALA A 982 -5.29 15.15 17.11
CA ALA A 982 -5.98 14.20 17.98
C ALA A 982 -5.01 13.50 18.93
N THR A 983 -5.27 13.63 20.24
CA THR A 983 -4.41 13.07 21.31
C THR A 983 -4.50 11.54 21.43
N SER A 984 -5.40 10.89 20.69
CA SER A 984 -5.51 9.45 20.57
C SER A 984 -6.19 9.11 19.23
N TYR A 985 -5.55 8.28 18.41
CA TYR A 985 -6.10 7.76 17.15
C TYR A 985 -5.85 6.26 17.03
N ALA A 986 -6.86 5.46 17.39
CA ALA A 986 -6.86 4.01 17.31
C ALA A 986 -8.10 3.56 16.53
N SER A 987 -7.98 3.57 15.20
CA SER A 987 -9.05 3.20 14.28
C SER A 987 -9.15 1.69 14.13
N ILE A 988 -10.37 1.14 14.03
CA ILE A 988 -10.58 -0.27 13.65
C ILE A 988 -10.62 -0.49 12.12
N ASN A 989 -10.40 0.57 11.34
CA ASN A 989 -10.35 0.49 9.87
C ASN A 989 -8.90 0.28 9.42
N PHE A 990 -8.60 -0.90 8.89
CA PHE A 990 -7.29 -1.28 8.35
C PHE A 990 -7.26 -1.16 6.83
N ASP A 991 -6.04 -1.19 6.29
CA ASP A 991 -5.73 -1.31 4.86
C ASP A 991 -6.34 -0.18 4.00
N GLY A 992 -6.63 -0.47 2.73
CA GLY A 992 -7.09 0.47 1.73
C GLY A 992 -5.95 1.05 0.86
N ALA A 993 -6.25 1.33 -0.41
CA ALA A 993 -5.28 1.91 -1.32
C ALA A 993 -4.83 3.32 -0.88
N LEU A 994 -3.53 3.61 -1.02
CA LEU A 994 -2.89 4.87 -0.59
C LEU A 994 -2.97 5.13 0.94
N ARG A 995 -2.90 4.09 1.76
CA ARG A 995 -2.78 4.21 3.22
C ARG A 995 -1.43 4.83 3.62
N VAL A 996 -1.45 5.84 4.50
CA VAL A 996 -0.26 6.67 4.86
C VAL A 996 -0.02 6.84 6.37
N ASP A 997 -0.79 6.16 7.21
CA ASP A 997 -0.71 6.21 8.69
C ASP A 997 -0.02 4.97 9.31
N ALA A 998 0.84 4.30 8.53
CA ALA A 998 1.43 3.00 8.86
C ALA A 998 0.40 1.91 9.25
N ASN A 999 -0.80 1.94 8.66
CA ASN A 999 -1.91 1.03 8.93
C ASN A 999 -2.29 0.99 10.42
N THR A 1000 -2.38 2.18 11.04
CA THR A 1000 -2.56 2.39 12.50
C THR A 1000 -1.40 1.91 13.38
N ALA A 1001 -0.21 1.68 12.83
CA ALA A 1001 1.01 1.35 13.56
C ALA A 1001 0.91 0.10 14.46
N GLY A 1002 0.23 -0.94 14.00
CA GLY A 1002 0.13 -2.23 14.71
C GLY A 1002 -0.88 -2.28 15.86
N ASN A 1003 -1.85 -1.34 15.91
CA ASN A 1003 -2.96 -1.46 16.86
C ASN A 1003 -3.77 -2.76 16.60
N PRO A 1004 -4.33 -3.41 17.65
CA PRO A 1004 -5.10 -4.64 17.47
C PRO A 1004 -6.36 -4.43 16.61
N HIS A 1005 -6.49 -5.25 15.58
CA HIS A 1005 -7.57 -5.20 14.59
C HIS A 1005 -8.97 -5.68 15.02
N TYR A 1006 -9.17 -6.04 16.30
CA TYR A 1006 -10.48 -6.41 16.84
C TYR A 1006 -10.77 -5.75 18.18
N VAL A 1007 -12.06 -5.59 18.50
CA VAL A 1007 -12.57 -4.99 19.73
C VAL A 1007 -13.74 -5.84 20.26
N PRO A 1008 -13.78 -6.18 21.58
CA PRO A 1008 -12.76 -5.92 22.59
C PRO A 1008 -11.52 -6.81 22.44
N ASN A 1009 -10.37 -6.33 22.90
CA ASN A 1009 -9.11 -7.09 22.93
C ASN A 1009 -8.35 -6.86 24.26
N SER A 1010 -7.31 -7.68 24.49
CA SER A 1010 -6.55 -7.70 25.75
C SER A 1010 -5.45 -6.62 25.86
N TYR A 1011 -5.16 -5.89 24.79
CA TYR A 1011 -4.00 -4.99 24.68
C TYR A 1011 -4.39 -3.51 24.68
N VAL A 1012 -5.53 -3.17 24.08
CA VAL A 1012 -6.14 -1.84 24.05
C VAL A 1012 -7.58 -1.96 24.57
N ASN A 1013 -7.76 -1.74 25.87
CA ASN A 1013 -9.02 -1.97 26.60
C ASN A 1013 -9.66 -0.68 27.18
N LYS A 1014 -9.08 0.49 26.92
CA LYS A 1014 -9.55 1.78 27.45
C LYS A 1014 -10.66 2.38 26.58
N PHE A 1015 -11.89 1.95 26.85
CA PHE A 1015 -13.08 2.70 26.44
C PHE A 1015 -13.30 3.89 27.38
N SER A 1016 -13.93 4.94 26.86
CA SER A 1016 -14.29 6.15 27.61
C SER A 1016 -15.81 6.24 27.78
N PRO A 1017 -16.39 5.80 28.91
CA PRO A 1017 -17.84 5.90 29.14
C PRO A 1017 -18.39 7.33 29.09
N ASP A 1018 -17.56 8.34 29.39
CA ASP A 1018 -17.89 9.76 29.24
C ASP A 1018 -18.08 10.20 27.78
N LYS A 1019 -17.58 9.42 26.82
CA LYS A 1019 -17.77 9.64 25.38
C LYS A 1019 -19.04 9.00 24.83
N ALA A 1020 -19.78 8.22 25.63
CA ALA A 1020 -21.08 7.70 25.25
C ALA A 1020 -22.03 8.80 24.71
N GLU A 1021 -22.90 8.39 23.79
CA GLU A 1021 -23.98 9.23 23.25
C GLU A 1021 -25.01 9.55 24.34
N CYS A 1022 -25.77 10.64 24.16
CA CYS A 1022 -26.86 10.96 25.07
C CYS A 1022 -28.06 10.04 24.76
N PRO A 1023 -28.55 9.22 25.71
CA PRO A 1023 -29.68 8.34 25.44
C PRO A 1023 -30.96 9.14 25.13
N ALA A 1024 -31.72 8.68 24.14
CA ALA A 1024 -33.02 9.23 23.80
C ALA A 1024 -34.06 8.11 23.63
N ALA A 1025 -35.25 8.29 24.21
CA ALA A 1025 -36.40 7.43 23.97
C ALA A 1025 -37.10 7.85 22.68
N VAL A 1026 -36.90 7.06 21.61
CA VAL A 1026 -37.79 7.07 20.45
C VAL A 1026 -39.07 6.30 20.80
N SER A 1027 -40.24 6.91 20.61
CA SER A 1027 -41.53 6.35 21.02
C SER A 1027 -42.42 5.88 19.86
N ASP A 1028 -41.88 5.81 18.64
CA ASP A 1028 -42.59 5.24 17.48
C ASP A 1028 -42.15 3.79 17.25
N ASN A 1029 -43.11 2.89 17.07
CA ASN A 1029 -42.91 1.47 16.83
C ASN A 1029 -43.28 1.03 15.39
N VAL A 1030 -43.52 1.98 14.47
CA VAL A 1030 -44.00 1.72 13.11
C VAL A 1030 -42.91 1.99 12.06
N LEU A 1031 -42.17 0.95 11.66
CA LEU A 1031 -41.26 1.02 10.52
C LEU A 1031 -42.05 1.16 9.19
N SER A 1032 -41.86 2.27 8.47
CA SER A 1032 -42.69 2.63 7.31
C SER A 1032 -41.97 3.44 6.24
N ARG A 1033 -42.56 3.50 5.04
CA ARG A 1033 -42.25 4.49 3.98
C ARG A 1033 -43.27 5.63 3.93
N GLN A 1034 -44.14 5.74 4.93
CA GLN A 1034 -45.02 6.89 5.09
C GLN A 1034 -44.20 8.07 5.64
N SER A 1035 -44.41 9.27 5.12
CA SER A 1035 -43.72 10.47 5.59
C SER A 1035 -44.10 10.80 7.04
N HIS A 1036 -43.10 11.13 7.84
CA HIS A 1036 -43.25 11.60 9.22
C HIS A 1036 -43.36 13.13 9.32
N HIS A 1037 -43.13 13.84 8.20
CA HIS A 1037 -43.29 15.28 8.11
C HIS A 1037 -44.77 15.61 7.91
N PHE A 1038 -45.48 15.88 9.01
CA PHE A 1038 -46.93 16.13 9.05
C PHE A 1038 -47.44 17.20 8.05
N HIS A 1039 -46.59 18.17 7.67
CA HIS A 1039 -46.92 19.24 6.72
C HIS A 1039 -46.79 18.84 5.24
N GLU A 1040 -46.27 17.65 4.92
CA GLU A 1040 -46.13 17.19 3.53
C GLU A 1040 -47.51 16.98 2.86
N GLY A 1041 -47.68 17.53 1.66
CA GLY A 1041 -48.97 17.48 0.95
C GLY A 1041 -50.03 18.46 1.50
N SER A 1042 -49.61 19.44 2.32
CA SER A 1042 -50.46 20.44 2.96
C SER A 1042 -50.10 21.89 2.57
N PRO A 1043 -51.02 22.87 2.72
CA PRO A 1043 -50.78 24.26 2.32
C PRO A 1043 -49.65 25.02 3.04
N SER A 1044 -49.21 24.56 4.22
CA SER A 1044 -48.16 25.22 5.00
C SER A 1044 -46.74 25.00 4.44
N GLU A 1045 -46.59 24.06 3.51
CA GLU A 1045 -45.37 23.84 2.73
C GLU A 1045 -44.82 25.15 2.13
N TYR A 1046 -45.71 26.07 1.74
CA TYR A 1046 -45.36 27.34 1.12
C TYR A 1046 -45.15 28.51 2.10
N ASP A 1047 -45.42 28.37 3.40
CA ASP A 1047 -45.50 29.53 4.31
C ASP A 1047 -44.16 30.20 4.61
N GLN A 1048 -43.07 29.43 4.60
CA GLN A 1048 -41.73 29.99 4.75
C GLN A 1048 -41.25 30.68 3.47
N VAL A 1049 -41.51 30.11 2.29
CA VAL A 1049 -41.16 30.75 0.99
C VAL A 1049 -42.05 31.97 0.69
N ARG A 1050 -43.33 31.97 1.11
CA ARG A 1050 -44.17 33.18 1.20
C ARG A 1050 -43.55 34.24 2.13
N SER A 1051 -43.07 33.83 3.30
CA SER A 1051 -42.44 34.75 4.26
C SER A 1051 -41.14 35.35 3.70
N LEU A 1052 -40.32 34.57 2.99
CA LEU A 1052 -39.16 35.06 2.23
C LEU A 1052 -39.59 36.11 1.18
N TYR A 1053 -40.55 35.76 0.32
CA TYR A 1053 -41.03 36.63 -0.76
C TYR A 1053 -41.65 37.95 -0.26
N PHE A 1054 -42.52 37.90 0.74
CA PHE A 1054 -43.26 39.08 1.21
C PHE A 1054 -42.55 39.88 2.31
N ARG A 1055 -41.89 39.22 3.27
CA ARG A 1055 -41.36 39.86 4.50
C ARG A 1055 -39.85 40.10 4.49
N VAL A 1056 -39.11 39.45 3.61
CA VAL A 1056 -37.63 39.56 3.54
C VAL A 1056 -37.17 40.25 2.26
N MET A 1057 -37.75 39.92 1.10
CA MET A 1057 -37.38 40.56 -0.17
C MET A 1057 -38.02 41.96 -0.32
N SER A 1058 -37.23 42.92 -0.81
CA SER A 1058 -37.71 44.23 -1.26
C SER A 1058 -38.46 44.13 -2.60
N SER A 1059 -39.08 45.23 -3.04
CA SER A 1059 -39.63 45.39 -4.40
C SER A 1059 -38.61 44.97 -5.47
N ASP A 1060 -37.38 45.44 -5.33
CA ASP A 1060 -36.36 45.35 -6.36
C ASP A 1060 -35.72 43.97 -6.38
N ALA A 1061 -35.58 43.34 -5.20
CA ALA A 1061 -35.19 41.95 -5.07
C ALA A 1061 -36.24 40.99 -5.67
N ARG A 1062 -37.54 41.28 -5.48
CA ARG A 1062 -38.63 40.55 -6.16
C ARG A 1062 -38.58 40.74 -7.67
N ALA A 1063 -38.38 41.97 -8.17
CA ALA A 1063 -38.26 42.23 -9.60
C ALA A 1063 -37.06 41.51 -10.24
N ARG A 1064 -35.89 41.49 -9.57
CA ARG A 1064 -34.74 40.69 -10.02
C ARG A 1064 -35.02 39.20 -9.97
N LEU A 1065 -35.65 38.68 -8.91
CA LEU A 1065 -36.08 37.29 -8.83
C LEU A 1065 -37.00 36.90 -10.01
N HIS A 1066 -37.97 37.75 -10.38
CA HIS A 1066 -38.85 37.53 -11.54
C HIS A 1066 -38.05 37.43 -12.84
N ALA A 1067 -37.16 38.40 -13.09
CA ALA A 1067 -36.31 38.45 -14.29
C ALA A 1067 -35.36 37.25 -14.36
N ASN A 1068 -34.60 36.97 -13.29
CA ASN A 1068 -33.67 35.85 -13.21
C ASN A 1068 -34.36 34.50 -13.46
N THR A 1069 -35.56 34.32 -12.91
CA THR A 1069 -36.36 33.09 -13.11
C THR A 1069 -36.83 32.99 -14.57
N ALA A 1070 -37.36 34.07 -15.14
CA ALA A 1070 -37.81 34.10 -16.53
C ALA A 1070 -36.67 33.88 -17.54
N ASP A 1071 -35.46 34.36 -17.24
CA ASP A 1071 -34.27 34.20 -18.07
C ASP A 1071 -33.79 32.75 -18.21
N TYR A 1072 -34.07 31.91 -17.20
CA TYR A 1072 -33.84 30.47 -17.23
C TYR A 1072 -35.08 29.76 -17.82
N LEU A 1073 -36.28 30.15 -17.39
CA LEU A 1073 -37.54 29.50 -17.74
C LEU A 1073 -37.91 29.63 -19.23
N LYS A 1074 -37.41 30.67 -19.93
CA LYS A 1074 -37.63 30.86 -21.37
C LYS A 1074 -37.14 29.70 -22.25
N TRP A 1075 -36.18 28.91 -21.77
CA TRP A 1075 -35.61 27.75 -22.47
C TRP A 1075 -36.40 26.44 -22.31
N THR A 1076 -37.47 26.43 -21.49
CA THR A 1076 -38.28 25.23 -21.21
C THR A 1076 -39.41 25.00 -22.21
N LYS A 1077 -39.85 23.75 -22.36
CA LYS A 1077 -41.10 23.37 -23.03
C LYS A 1077 -42.32 23.99 -22.32
N SER A 1078 -43.39 24.27 -23.06
CA SER A 1078 -44.60 24.94 -22.54
C SER A 1078 -45.26 24.23 -21.36
N ASP A 1079 -45.27 22.90 -21.33
CA ASP A 1079 -45.93 22.15 -20.26
C ASP A 1079 -45.14 22.18 -18.94
N VAL A 1080 -43.81 22.02 -19.01
CA VAL A 1080 -42.90 22.25 -17.87
C VAL A 1080 -43.02 23.68 -17.35
N ARG A 1081 -43.11 24.64 -18.27
CA ARG A 1081 -43.32 26.07 -17.96
C ARG A 1081 -44.64 26.32 -17.22
N ARG A 1082 -45.73 25.70 -17.66
CA ARG A 1082 -47.05 25.75 -17.02
C ARG A 1082 -47.01 25.13 -15.62
N ALA A 1083 -46.41 23.94 -15.50
CA ALA A 1083 -46.34 23.19 -14.25
C ALA A 1083 -45.53 23.94 -13.17
N TYR A 1084 -44.38 24.53 -13.52
CA TYR A 1084 -43.61 25.33 -12.57
C TYR A 1084 -44.32 26.63 -12.18
N LEU A 1085 -44.97 27.32 -13.13
CA LEU A 1085 -45.71 28.55 -12.82
C LEU A 1085 -46.93 28.30 -11.93
N LYS A 1086 -47.54 27.11 -11.95
CA LYS A 1086 -48.53 26.67 -10.95
C LYS A 1086 -47.93 26.61 -9.54
N GLN A 1087 -46.72 26.07 -9.35
CA GLN A 1087 -46.03 26.12 -8.05
C GLN A 1087 -45.76 27.57 -7.61
N CYS A 1088 -45.34 28.44 -8.53
CA CYS A 1088 -45.19 29.87 -8.25
C CYS A 1088 -46.52 30.54 -7.84
N TRP A 1089 -47.65 30.15 -8.43
CA TRP A 1089 -48.98 30.70 -8.12
C TRP A 1089 -49.46 30.28 -6.74
N ALA A 1090 -49.22 29.02 -6.35
CA ALA A 1090 -49.49 28.52 -5.00
C ALA A 1090 -48.68 29.25 -3.91
N ILE A 1091 -47.45 29.69 -4.21
CA ILE A 1091 -46.70 30.61 -3.35
C ILE A 1091 -47.39 31.98 -3.33
N SER A 1092 -47.55 32.62 -4.49
CA SER A 1092 -48.25 33.88 -4.66
C SER A 1092 -48.65 34.13 -6.13
N PRO A 1093 -49.91 34.49 -6.42
CA PRO A 1093 -50.33 34.92 -7.76
C PRO A 1093 -49.51 36.10 -8.31
N ASP A 1094 -49.01 37.00 -7.47
CA ASP A 1094 -48.15 38.11 -7.89
C ASP A 1094 -46.73 37.65 -8.21
N TYR A 1095 -46.24 36.57 -7.59
CA TYR A 1095 -44.95 35.96 -7.93
C TYR A 1095 -45.01 35.29 -9.31
N ALA A 1096 -46.05 34.47 -9.52
CA ALA A 1096 -46.33 33.85 -10.82
C ALA A 1096 -46.54 34.89 -11.93
N ARG A 1097 -47.38 35.92 -11.71
CA ARG A 1097 -47.57 37.01 -12.67
C ARG A 1097 -46.29 37.79 -12.93
N GLY A 1098 -45.45 38.01 -11.93
CA GLY A 1098 -44.14 38.66 -12.09
C GLY A 1098 -43.24 37.90 -13.07
N ILE A 1099 -43.05 36.60 -12.84
CA ILE A 1099 -42.26 35.73 -13.75
C ILE A 1099 -42.91 35.66 -15.14
N TYR A 1100 -44.23 35.43 -15.19
CA TYR A 1100 -44.98 35.34 -16.45
C TYR A 1100 -44.82 36.63 -17.28
N ASN A 1101 -44.92 37.80 -16.66
CA ASN A 1101 -44.75 39.09 -17.32
C ASN A 1101 -43.30 39.30 -17.83
N ALA A 1102 -42.29 38.83 -17.09
CA ALA A 1102 -40.89 38.90 -17.48
C ALA A 1102 -40.47 37.95 -18.62
N LEU A 1103 -41.24 36.89 -18.92
CA LEU A 1103 -40.94 35.99 -20.05
C LEU A 1103 -41.02 36.72 -21.42
N PRO A 1104 -40.08 36.51 -22.34
CA PRO A 1104 -40.12 37.15 -23.67
C PRO A 1104 -41.24 36.61 -24.57
N GLU A 1105 -41.71 35.38 -24.34
CA GLU A 1105 -42.76 34.74 -25.14
C GLU A 1105 -43.85 34.14 -24.23
N LYS A 1106 -45.11 34.56 -24.42
CA LYS A 1106 -46.27 34.00 -23.72
C LYS A 1106 -46.80 32.77 -24.50
N LYS A 1107 -46.22 31.60 -24.23
CA LYS A 1107 -46.56 30.31 -24.90
C LYS A 1107 -47.63 29.48 -24.16
N ILE A 1108 -48.26 30.06 -23.15
CA ILE A 1108 -49.38 29.57 -22.35
C ILE A 1108 -50.22 30.79 -21.94
N GLN A 1109 -51.53 30.63 -21.71
CA GLN A 1109 -52.38 31.68 -21.14
C GLN A 1109 -52.19 31.78 -19.61
N LEU A 1110 -52.64 32.87 -18.99
CA LEU A 1110 -52.45 33.10 -17.55
C LEU A 1110 -53.41 32.25 -16.71
N GLU A 1111 -54.59 31.98 -17.25
CA GLU A 1111 -55.63 31.14 -16.65
C GLU A 1111 -55.20 29.67 -16.56
N GLU A 1112 -54.25 29.24 -17.41
CA GLU A 1112 -53.68 27.88 -17.40
C GLU A 1112 -52.74 27.62 -16.21
N ILE A 1113 -52.27 28.67 -15.52
CA ILE A 1113 -51.35 28.55 -14.37
C ILE A 1113 -52.03 28.74 -13.01
N GLU A 1114 -53.35 28.93 -12.98
CA GLU A 1114 -54.10 28.92 -11.72
C GLU A 1114 -54.17 27.49 -11.15
N ILE A 1115 -54.04 27.39 -9.82
CA ILE A 1115 -54.09 26.12 -9.07
C ILE A 1115 -54.48 26.42 -7.61
N SER A 1116 -55.13 25.47 -6.94
CA SER A 1116 -55.32 25.53 -5.49
C SER A 1116 -54.02 25.19 -4.75
N VAL A 1117 -53.82 25.73 -3.54
CA VAL A 1117 -52.58 25.46 -2.77
C VAL A 1117 -52.52 23.99 -2.36
N GLU A 1118 -53.69 23.41 -2.09
CA GLU A 1118 -53.92 22.03 -1.69
C GLU A 1118 -53.61 21.02 -2.80
N GLU A 1119 -53.91 21.38 -4.05
CA GLU A 1119 -53.55 20.59 -5.24
C GLU A 1119 -52.06 20.72 -5.55
N ALA A 1120 -51.53 21.95 -5.52
CA ALA A 1120 -50.12 22.21 -5.79
C ALA A 1120 -49.19 21.47 -4.80
N ALA A 1121 -49.51 21.50 -3.50
CA ALA A 1121 -48.74 20.83 -2.44
C ALA A 1121 -48.71 19.30 -2.59
N ARG A 1122 -49.68 18.71 -3.31
CA ARG A 1122 -49.81 17.26 -3.54
C ARG A 1122 -49.23 16.82 -4.88
N THR A 1123 -48.70 17.74 -5.69
CA THR A 1123 -48.05 17.41 -6.96
C THR A 1123 -46.89 16.44 -6.72
N GLY A 1124 -46.82 15.36 -7.51
CA GLY A 1124 -45.82 14.30 -7.35
C GLY A 1124 -46.00 13.38 -6.13
N LYS A 1125 -46.94 13.66 -5.21
CA LYS A 1125 -47.09 12.91 -3.95
C LYS A 1125 -48.03 11.72 -4.07
N CYS A 1126 -47.62 10.57 -3.52
CA CYS A 1126 -48.44 9.37 -3.47
C CYS A 1126 -49.30 9.33 -2.19
N ALA A 1127 -50.62 9.41 -2.33
CA ALA A 1127 -51.57 9.45 -1.19
C ALA A 1127 -51.50 8.24 -0.23
N LYS A 1128 -50.90 7.11 -0.64
CA LYS A 1128 -50.64 5.97 0.25
C LYS A 1128 -49.60 6.31 1.34
N PHE A 1129 -48.64 7.18 1.02
CA PHE A 1129 -47.45 7.49 1.82
C PHE A 1129 -47.44 8.92 2.41
N MET A 1130 -48.41 9.77 2.08
CA MET A 1130 -48.65 11.03 2.79
C MET A 1130 -49.06 10.77 4.27
N PRO A 1131 -48.84 11.70 5.20
CA PRO A 1131 -49.34 11.61 6.58
C PRO A 1131 -50.88 11.49 6.61
N LYS A 1132 -51.44 10.79 7.61
CA LYS A 1132 -52.89 10.47 7.71
C LYS A 1132 -53.56 10.94 9.00
N SER A 1133 -52.79 11.32 10.02
CA SER A 1133 -53.32 11.94 11.24
C SER A 1133 -52.25 12.71 11.99
N ASP A 1134 -52.68 13.67 12.81
CA ASP A 1134 -51.81 14.55 13.62
C ASP A 1134 -51.01 13.81 14.71
N GLN A 1135 -51.20 12.50 14.86
CA GLN A 1135 -50.46 11.62 15.78
C GLN A 1135 -49.19 11.02 15.15
N GLN A 1136 -49.02 11.09 13.82
CA GLN A 1136 -47.84 10.57 13.12
C GLN A 1136 -46.68 11.59 13.16
N ARG A 1137 -46.19 11.91 14.37
CA ARG A 1137 -45.09 12.87 14.60
C ARG A 1137 -43.85 12.18 15.14
N LEU A 1138 -42.66 12.59 14.67
CA LEU A 1138 -41.43 12.34 15.41
C LEU A 1138 -41.39 13.21 16.68
N VAL A 1139 -41.43 12.56 17.84
CA VAL A 1139 -41.01 13.14 19.12
C VAL A 1139 -40.20 12.12 19.91
N GLY A 1140 -38.96 11.88 19.48
CA GLY A 1140 -37.97 11.30 20.37
C GLY A 1140 -37.74 12.25 21.54
N LYS A 1141 -37.94 11.77 22.77
CA LYS A 1141 -37.68 12.55 24.00
C LYS A 1141 -36.41 12.06 24.67
N PRO A 1142 -35.58 12.94 25.24
CA PRO A 1142 -34.50 12.51 26.14
C PRO A 1142 -35.10 11.79 27.36
N ILE A 1143 -34.31 10.91 27.98
CA ILE A 1143 -34.67 10.14 29.19
C ILE A 1143 -34.01 10.77 30.41
#